data_AF-A0A7V4GH17-F1
#
_entry.id   AF-A0A7V4GH17-F1
#
_cell.length_a   1.000
_cell.length_b   1.000
_cell.length_c   1.000
_cell.angle_alpha   90.00
_cell.angle_beta   90.00
_cell.angle_gamma   90.00
#
_symmetry.space_group_name_H-M   'P 1'
#
loop_
_entity.id
_entity.type
_entity.pdbx_description
1 polymer ?
#
loop_
_entity_poly.entity_id
_entity_poly.type
_entity_poly.pdbx_seq_one_letter_code
_entity_poly.pdbx_strand_id
1 'polypeptide(L)'
;MRRAAFGWLALAACAAACRATPGATPRDGLDGSAAVGEEAADGGGEVGEAEPVACEEGRVAEAPLPGVSAEQRTAAYWIERTRAWADPDEVLLSAERIADHDRALQQPVEGRGLGRADLLAPIDPAALRAEVNGRIASLRASFARGEFVDARGRRFGERASAALAPREGSWELRVELRAALEPLEVRCGPTRAGYYTVPPDEEFDRNICSGVRPQEPVQVLADWDDELWLVRTATVVGWLPREAALSPPVPERWRAALAAGPRVRLAPGVRLAADDGARLEVRARTTFAEAPGEAGAVLFADRAGFHAGRPEDGSPVEPAERPLTRRAVFEEAFGRLDEPYGWGGRRGGLDCSGFVQEVFGAFGLVLPRHSGHQARAGTFSIGLEGVVEPAIRLRLIEEAARRGVVLLQFPGHVMLYLGTTEDGVPMAIHAFHEFAERCGGAEVDGASREVLRRVGRVDVSTLELGAGTSRGSFLERLTRIAVIGGEAGELLAGVAEYRAAAPVAAPRAAERGGGGPAACDDTLDVALFRSPRVPHAGHRLRVIATSVRPLEPVELVLFGPDGTRYVPAVHRLGGPPWAWWVELDDPAAGEWAAVLGDGTRVEACETFRVARHAPRAAPREAGAPPWTSPLAWERDTEALYAAFVEQLFREPVGEEATWPDLQALLSDPARNLLHDHLGLGEDETLRLVPDCADLPYFLRAYFAWKLRLPFAFRRCTRGREGAPPLCPAVPYSNLDPDGSRAAALAAGAAGGAGAEGAAPPAEERGEGARAEREAGTAGGNAAGAPRDDVEAFAEFIGRVARSVHSATARTVPGTDASDLYPVALERSALAPGAVFADPYGHVLVVAAWIPQPADGYGMLLGAEAQPDGTVGRRRFWRGSFLFDPATRSVGAGFKAWRPASVDRATGLVVTAGNAELTGSADHPAYSEEQYRGSAEAFYDRMEALIQPRPLAPARALEAVLDALEEAVVRRVVSVDNGERWVREHPGVVIAMPEGHAVFETEGPWEDYATPSRDLRLLIAIDAVLGFPEGVGRAPERYGLAADEAAGVVEELRAGLEAGLAGRRFSYVGTDGARRELTLRDVVERRAALEAAYNPNDCVEVRWGAPEGSAEAAACGRRAPEEQRLRMEEYRAWFRARKRPPR
;
A
#
# COMPACT_ATOMS: atom_id res chain seq x y z
N MET A 1 20.99 1.49 -20.86
CA MET A 1 21.73 0.26 -21.24
C MET A 1 22.84 0.03 -20.21
N ARG A 2 22.98 -1.20 -19.69
CA ARG A 2 23.67 -1.62 -18.43
C ARG A 2 22.78 -1.62 -17.15
N ARG A 3 21.70 -2.40 -17.17
CA ARG A 3 21.02 -2.98 -15.99
C ARG A 3 20.31 -4.27 -16.42
N ALA A 4 21.07 -5.32 -16.67
CA ALA A 4 20.56 -6.65 -16.99
C ALA A 4 21.57 -7.69 -16.51
N ALA A 5 21.51 -8.05 -15.23
CA ALA A 5 22.12 -9.24 -14.61
C ALA A 5 21.95 -9.18 -13.08
N PHE A 6 20.73 -9.16 -12.55
CA PHE A 6 20.48 -9.47 -11.14
C PHE A 6 19.10 -10.10 -11.00
N GLY A 7 19.09 -11.39 -11.26
CA GLY A 7 18.03 -12.35 -11.01
C GLY A 7 18.72 -13.69 -11.25
N TRP A 8 18.62 -14.63 -10.31
CA TRP A 8 19.45 -15.86 -10.19
C TRP A 8 20.71 -15.71 -9.31
N LEU A 9 20.50 -15.48 -8.01
CA LEU A 9 21.44 -15.83 -6.93
C LEU A 9 20.69 -15.87 -5.59
N ALA A 10 19.91 -16.92 -5.38
CA ALA A 10 19.32 -17.26 -4.09
C ALA A 10 19.33 -18.79 -3.93
N LEU A 11 20.53 -19.39 -3.91
CA LEU A 11 20.80 -20.77 -3.48
C LEU A 11 22.31 -21.10 -3.38
N ALA A 12 23.16 -20.12 -3.07
CA ALA A 12 24.59 -20.33 -2.87
C ALA A 12 25.15 -19.40 -1.78
N ALA A 13 24.65 -19.52 -0.56
CA ALA A 13 25.24 -18.91 0.63
C ALA A 13 24.93 -19.77 1.87
N CYS A 14 25.51 -20.98 1.93
CA CYS A 14 25.73 -21.72 3.17
C CYS A 14 26.71 -22.89 2.91
N ALA A 15 27.93 -22.56 2.46
CA ALA A 15 29.02 -23.54 2.31
C ALA A 15 30.37 -22.83 2.27
N ALA A 16 30.69 -22.04 3.30
CA ALA A 16 32.04 -21.49 3.48
C ALA A 16 32.28 -21.06 4.94
N ALA A 17 32.24 -22.00 5.87
CA ALA A 17 32.97 -21.88 7.13
C ALA A 17 33.37 -23.29 7.59
N CYS A 18 34.55 -23.40 8.18
CA CYS A 18 35.17 -24.62 8.71
C CYS A 18 35.88 -25.54 7.69
N ARG A 19 37.05 -25.07 7.23
CA ARG A 19 38.24 -25.94 7.13
C ARG A 19 39.37 -25.34 7.96
N ALA A 20 39.65 -25.93 9.11
CA ALA A 20 40.97 -25.94 9.74
C ALA A 20 41.06 -27.16 10.68
N THR A 21 42.09 -27.98 10.49
CA THR A 21 42.59 -29.04 11.39
C THR A 21 43.99 -28.60 11.89
N PRO A 22 44.66 -29.31 12.81
CA PRO A 22 44.25 -29.95 14.08
C PRO A 22 45.18 -29.53 15.26
N GLY A 23 44.86 -29.87 16.51
CA GLY A 23 45.81 -29.69 17.61
C GLY A 23 45.39 -30.18 19.02
N ALA A 24 46.09 -31.23 19.47
CA ALA A 24 46.39 -31.64 20.86
C ALA A 24 45.29 -32.30 21.73
N THR A 25 45.54 -33.58 22.06
CA THR A 25 45.00 -34.39 23.16
C THR A 25 45.86 -34.21 24.45
N PRO A 26 45.65 -34.95 25.55
CA PRO A 26 44.61 -34.82 26.58
C PRO A 26 45.25 -34.74 28.01
N ARG A 27 44.43 -34.63 29.08
CA ARG A 27 44.78 -35.02 30.48
C ARG A 27 43.46 -35.09 31.29
N ASP A 28 43.02 -36.29 31.67
CA ASP A 28 43.34 -37.05 32.91
C ASP A 28 42.68 -36.51 34.18
N GLY A 29 42.05 -37.42 34.93
CA GLY A 29 41.79 -37.28 36.37
C GLY A 29 40.32 -37.44 36.76
N LEU A 30 39.83 -38.65 37.02
CA LEU A 30 39.80 -39.31 38.34
C LEU A 30 38.65 -38.75 39.21
N ASP A 31 37.57 -39.51 39.36
CA ASP A 31 37.34 -40.50 40.45
C ASP A 31 36.82 -39.85 41.73
N GLY A 32 35.73 -40.38 42.26
CA GLY A 32 35.24 -39.95 43.57
C GLY A 32 33.85 -40.44 43.92
N SER A 33 33.67 -41.75 44.01
CA SER A 33 32.52 -42.39 44.66
C SER A 33 32.35 -41.92 46.11
N ALA A 34 31.11 -41.78 46.57
CA ALA A 34 30.77 -42.01 47.98
C ALA A 34 29.31 -42.46 48.07
N ALA A 35 29.13 -43.57 48.78
CA ALA A 35 27.91 -44.34 48.92
C ALA A 35 27.22 -44.11 50.27
N VAL A 36 26.02 -44.71 50.37
CA VAL A 36 25.36 -45.31 51.55
C VAL A 36 24.23 -44.53 52.24
N GLY A 37 23.07 -45.21 52.33
CA GLY A 37 22.07 -45.14 53.42
C GLY A 37 20.65 -44.83 52.93
N GLU A 38 19.89 -45.76 52.35
CA GLU A 38 18.98 -46.73 53.01
C GLU A 38 18.09 -46.17 54.13
N GLU A 39 16.79 -45.98 53.86
CA GLU A 39 15.69 -46.63 54.60
C GLU A 39 14.33 -46.51 53.86
N ALA A 40 13.49 -47.52 54.05
CA ALA A 40 12.45 -48.01 53.15
C ALA A 40 11.05 -47.37 53.33
N ALA A 41 10.24 -47.43 52.26
CA ALA A 41 8.81 -47.77 52.38
C ALA A 41 8.27 -48.31 51.03
N ASP A 42 7.77 -49.53 51.14
CA ASP A 42 7.17 -50.40 50.13
C ASP A 42 5.83 -49.85 49.60
N GLY A 43 5.57 -50.09 48.32
CA GLY A 43 4.40 -49.59 47.58
C GLY A 43 4.45 -49.98 46.11
N GLY A 44 4.53 -51.28 45.84
CA GLY A 44 4.52 -51.84 44.49
C GLY A 44 3.27 -51.46 43.69
N GLY A 45 3.50 -50.70 42.63
CA GLY A 45 2.68 -50.65 41.43
C GLY A 45 3.65 -50.50 40.26
N GLU A 46 3.71 -51.50 39.37
CA GLU A 46 4.55 -51.52 38.19
C GLU A 46 4.33 -50.25 37.35
N VAL A 47 5.24 -49.28 37.47
CA VAL A 47 5.46 -48.28 36.45
C VAL A 47 6.27 -48.99 35.39
N GLY A 48 5.63 -49.39 34.30
CA GLY A 48 6.35 -49.76 33.09
C GLY A 48 7.26 -48.61 32.73
N GLU A 49 8.58 -48.82 32.84
CA GLU A 49 9.56 -47.93 32.24
C GLU A 49 9.18 -47.76 30.77
N ALA A 50 8.66 -46.59 30.41
CA ALA A 50 8.51 -46.23 29.02
C ALA A 50 9.92 -46.23 28.43
N GLU A 51 10.22 -47.25 27.61
CA GLU A 51 11.46 -47.32 26.85
C GLU A 51 11.70 -45.96 26.16
N PRO A 52 12.95 -45.45 26.15
CA PRO A 52 13.26 -44.23 25.43
C PRO A 52 12.90 -44.44 23.96
N VAL A 53 11.90 -43.69 23.46
CA VAL A 53 11.41 -43.78 22.09
C VAL A 53 12.60 -43.62 21.14
N ALA A 54 12.98 -44.73 20.51
CA ALA A 54 14.10 -44.76 19.57
C ALA A 54 13.81 -43.79 18.41
N CYS A 55 14.72 -42.85 18.20
CA CYS A 55 14.58 -41.87 17.13
C CYS A 55 15.00 -42.46 15.79
N GLU A 56 14.12 -43.30 15.23
CA GLU A 56 14.34 -43.96 13.95
C GLU A 56 14.16 -42.97 12.80
N GLU A 57 15.16 -42.88 11.92
CA GLU A 57 15.15 -41.98 10.77
C GLU A 57 14.27 -42.55 9.65
N GLY A 58 13.44 -41.72 9.00
CA GLY A 58 12.68 -42.12 7.81
C GLY A 58 11.38 -42.89 8.04
N ARG A 59 10.90 -43.04 9.30
CA ARG A 59 9.56 -43.62 9.59
C ARG A 59 8.47 -42.82 8.87
N VAL A 60 7.50 -43.55 8.30
CA VAL A 60 6.29 -42.97 7.70
C VAL A 60 5.42 -42.39 8.80
N ALA A 61 5.03 -41.13 8.65
CA ALA A 61 4.11 -40.44 9.53
C ALA A 61 2.70 -41.00 9.35
N GLU A 62 2.16 -41.52 10.45
CA GLU A 62 0.77 -41.98 10.52
C GLU A 62 -0.19 -40.80 10.36
N ALA A 63 -1.37 -41.06 9.83
CA ALA A 63 -2.44 -40.08 9.75
C ALA A 63 -3.41 -40.30 10.93
N PRO A 64 -3.93 -39.24 11.58
CA PRO A 64 -3.60 -37.83 11.37
C PRO A 64 -2.17 -37.44 11.77
N LEU A 65 -1.63 -36.40 11.15
CA LEU A 65 -0.33 -35.84 11.53
C LEU A 65 -0.36 -35.19 12.92
N PRO A 66 0.80 -34.97 13.57
CA PRO A 66 0.86 -34.31 14.88
C PRO A 66 0.12 -32.98 14.90
N GLY A 67 -0.74 -32.79 15.91
CA GLY A 67 -1.58 -31.59 16.05
C GLY A 67 -2.80 -31.54 15.13
N VAL A 68 -3.14 -32.64 14.44
CA VAL A 68 -4.30 -32.73 13.56
C VAL A 68 -5.31 -33.77 14.09
N SER A 69 -6.59 -33.42 14.15
CA SER A 69 -7.66 -34.36 14.49
C SER A 69 -8.27 -35.00 13.24
N ALA A 70 -9.03 -36.10 13.40
CA ALA A 70 -9.72 -36.74 12.28
C ALA A 70 -10.76 -35.81 11.62
N GLU A 71 -11.47 -35.00 12.41
CA GLU A 71 -12.46 -34.04 11.92
C GLU A 71 -11.81 -32.93 11.09
N GLN A 72 -10.62 -32.47 11.49
CA GLN A 72 -9.83 -31.47 10.77
C GLN A 72 -9.32 -31.98 9.40
N ARG A 73 -9.40 -33.28 9.12
CA ARG A 73 -9.12 -33.87 7.80
C ARG A 73 -10.35 -33.88 6.88
N THR A 74 -11.35 -33.02 7.11
CA THR A 74 -12.55 -32.92 6.29
C THR A 74 -12.80 -31.48 5.83
N ALA A 75 -13.30 -31.30 4.59
CA ALA A 75 -13.71 -29.98 4.11
C ALA A 75 -14.84 -29.37 4.96
N ALA A 76 -15.76 -30.21 5.45
CA ALA A 76 -16.92 -29.77 6.23
C ALA A 76 -16.51 -28.99 7.49
N TYR A 77 -15.49 -29.47 8.21
CA TYR A 77 -14.95 -28.78 9.38
C TYR A 77 -14.47 -27.36 9.02
N TRP A 78 -13.65 -27.22 7.99
CA TRP A 78 -13.07 -25.93 7.60
C TRP A 78 -14.07 -24.96 6.99
N ILE A 79 -15.04 -25.48 6.24
CA ILE A 79 -16.16 -24.67 5.72
C ILE A 79 -16.95 -24.09 6.89
N GLU A 80 -17.27 -24.90 7.91
CA GLU A 80 -18.01 -24.43 9.09
C GLU A 80 -17.19 -23.41 9.88
N ARG A 81 -15.89 -23.66 10.11
CA ARG A 81 -14.99 -22.70 10.75
C ARG A 81 -14.91 -21.37 9.99
N THR A 82 -14.96 -21.41 8.66
CA THR A 82 -14.93 -20.21 7.81
C THR A 82 -16.16 -19.32 8.03
N ARG A 83 -17.34 -19.91 8.27
CA ARG A 83 -18.60 -19.16 8.49
C ARG A 83 -18.52 -18.16 9.65
N ALA A 84 -17.62 -18.39 10.60
CA ALA A 84 -17.42 -17.48 11.73
C ALA A 84 -16.82 -16.12 11.32
N TRP A 85 -16.16 -16.04 10.17
CA TRP A 85 -15.43 -14.82 9.76
C TRP A 85 -15.56 -14.45 8.27
N ALA A 86 -16.11 -15.31 7.41
CA ALA A 86 -16.43 -15.01 6.01
C ALA A 86 -17.58 -15.89 5.50
N ASP A 87 -18.24 -15.45 4.43
CA ASP A 87 -19.18 -16.29 3.70
C ASP A 87 -18.39 -17.30 2.82
N PRO A 88 -18.48 -18.63 3.08
CA PRO A 88 -17.79 -19.62 2.26
C PRO A 88 -18.33 -19.73 0.83
N ASP A 89 -19.55 -19.24 0.59
CA ASP A 89 -20.27 -19.29 -0.69
C ASP A 89 -20.13 -18.00 -1.51
N GLU A 90 -19.42 -17.00 -0.97
CA GLU A 90 -19.05 -15.77 -1.68
C GLU A 90 -18.29 -16.09 -2.97
N VAL A 91 -18.73 -15.51 -4.09
CA VAL A 91 -18.01 -15.56 -5.36
C VAL A 91 -16.80 -14.64 -5.29
N LEU A 92 -15.63 -15.24 -5.03
CA LEU A 92 -14.36 -14.53 -4.94
C LEU A 92 -13.86 -14.06 -6.31
N LEU A 93 -14.01 -14.91 -7.33
CA LEU A 93 -13.75 -14.59 -8.73
C LEU A 93 -14.83 -15.23 -9.61
N SER A 94 -15.45 -14.44 -10.47
CA SER A 94 -16.31 -14.96 -11.53
C SER A 94 -15.47 -15.62 -12.63
N ALA A 95 -16.10 -16.44 -13.49
CA ALA A 95 -15.42 -17.05 -14.63
C ALA A 95 -14.75 -15.99 -15.55
N GLU A 96 -15.41 -14.85 -15.76
CA GLU A 96 -14.86 -13.72 -16.50
C GLU A 96 -13.61 -13.14 -15.83
N ARG A 97 -13.66 -12.90 -14.51
CA ARG A 97 -12.50 -12.41 -13.75
C ARG A 97 -11.33 -13.40 -13.71
N ILE A 98 -11.61 -14.70 -13.76
CA ILE A 98 -10.59 -15.75 -13.90
C ILE A 98 -9.91 -15.65 -15.28
N ALA A 99 -10.69 -15.49 -16.35
CA ALA A 99 -10.14 -15.30 -17.69
C ALA A 99 -9.28 -14.04 -17.78
N ASP A 100 -9.69 -12.95 -17.14
CA ASP A 100 -8.93 -11.70 -17.07
C ASP A 100 -7.64 -11.89 -16.27
N HIS A 101 -7.72 -12.57 -15.13
CA HIS A 101 -6.56 -12.93 -14.33
C HIS A 101 -5.54 -13.73 -15.15
N ASP A 102 -5.96 -14.76 -15.89
CA ASP A 102 -5.07 -15.55 -16.74
C ASP A 102 -4.42 -14.69 -17.85
N ARG A 103 -5.19 -13.78 -18.48
CA ARG A 103 -4.63 -12.82 -19.45
C ARG A 103 -3.62 -11.88 -18.83
N ALA A 104 -3.83 -11.45 -17.59
CA ALA A 104 -2.85 -10.63 -16.86
C ALA A 104 -1.55 -11.38 -16.61
N LEU A 105 -1.61 -12.65 -16.18
CA LEU A 105 -0.42 -13.45 -15.93
C LEU A 105 0.39 -13.75 -17.21
N GLN A 106 -0.24 -13.75 -18.38
CA GLN A 106 0.45 -13.91 -19.67
C GLN A 106 1.33 -12.71 -20.04
N GLN A 107 1.09 -11.53 -19.46
CA GLN A 107 1.92 -10.36 -19.73
C GLN A 107 3.36 -10.58 -19.25
N PRO A 108 4.38 -10.23 -20.05
CA PRO A 108 5.75 -10.47 -19.68
C PRO A 108 6.19 -9.58 -18.51
N VAL A 109 6.56 -10.19 -17.40
CA VAL A 109 7.25 -9.55 -16.28
C VAL A 109 8.75 -9.85 -16.43
N GLU A 110 9.61 -8.82 -16.46
CA GLU A 110 11.05 -8.98 -16.72
C GLU A 110 11.36 -9.77 -18.02
N GLY A 111 10.48 -9.70 -19.01
CA GLY A 111 10.61 -10.41 -20.29
C GLY A 111 10.09 -11.85 -20.31
N ARG A 112 9.39 -12.33 -19.28
CA ARG A 112 8.72 -13.65 -19.28
C ARG A 112 7.31 -13.57 -18.68
N GLY A 113 6.31 -14.10 -19.38
CA GLY A 113 4.96 -14.28 -18.82
C GLY A 113 4.97 -15.37 -17.76
N LEU A 114 4.22 -15.18 -16.67
CA LEU A 114 4.05 -16.19 -15.62
C LEU A 114 2.91 -17.17 -15.95
N GLY A 115 1.94 -16.74 -16.77
CA GLY A 115 0.73 -17.47 -17.11
C GLY A 115 0.92 -18.57 -18.15
N ARG A 116 -0.20 -19.20 -18.50
CA ARG A 116 -0.26 -20.26 -19.50
C ARG A 116 0.20 -19.78 -20.88
N ALA A 117 1.05 -20.55 -21.54
CA ALA A 117 1.38 -20.37 -22.94
C ALA A 117 0.16 -20.61 -23.83
N ASP A 118 -0.11 -19.66 -24.73
CA ASP A 118 -0.99 -19.90 -25.88
C ASP A 118 -0.29 -20.86 -26.84
N LEU A 119 -0.79 -22.09 -26.94
CA LEU A 119 -0.24 -23.11 -27.82
C LEU A 119 -0.54 -22.82 -29.28
N LEU A 120 -1.50 -21.95 -29.61
CA LEU A 120 -1.77 -21.54 -30.99
C LEU A 120 -0.93 -20.33 -31.42
N ALA A 121 -0.38 -19.57 -30.47
CA ALA A 121 0.46 -18.43 -30.77
C ALA A 121 1.75 -18.84 -31.52
N PRO A 122 2.19 -18.06 -32.51
CA PRO A 122 3.48 -18.26 -33.18
C PRO A 122 4.63 -18.34 -32.18
N ILE A 123 5.59 -19.20 -32.47
CA ILE A 123 6.78 -19.37 -31.63
C ILE A 123 7.86 -18.45 -32.16
N ASP A 124 8.39 -17.56 -31.33
CA ASP A 124 9.63 -16.84 -31.60
C ASP A 124 10.81 -17.83 -31.48
N PRO A 125 11.47 -18.21 -32.60
CA PRO A 125 12.55 -19.17 -32.56
C PRO A 125 13.78 -18.65 -31.80
N ALA A 126 14.03 -17.35 -31.81
CA ALA A 126 15.17 -16.75 -31.13
C ALA A 126 14.97 -16.77 -29.61
N ALA A 127 13.78 -16.37 -29.13
CA ALA A 127 13.44 -16.43 -27.71
C ALA A 127 13.46 -17.86 -27.17
N LEU A 128 12.88 -18.82 -27.89
CA LEU A 128 12.91 -20.24 -27.51
C LEU A 128 14.34 -20.78 -27.47
N ARG A 129 15.18 -20.50 -28.48
CA ARG A 129 16.58 -20.91 -28.47
C ARG A 129 17.34 -20.31 -27.29
N ALA A 130 17.10 -19.04 -26.97
CA ALA A 130 17.72 -18.38 -25.82
C ALA A 130 17.31 -19.02 -24.49
N GLU A 131 16.01 -19.32 -24.31
CA GLU A 131 15.51 -20.00 -23.11
C GLU A 131 16.16 -21.38 -22.91
N VAL A 132 16.14 -22.20 -23.96
CA VAL A 132 16.63 -23.58 -23.86
C VAL A 132 18.16 -23.61 -23.72
N ASN A 133 18.89 -22.77 -24.45
CA ASN A 133 20.35 -22.67 -24.31
C ASN A 133 20.75 -22.17 -22.92
N GLY A 134 20.02 -21.19 -22.38
CA GLY A 134 20.22 -20.71 -21.01
C GLY A 134 20.01 -21.83 -19.97
N ARG A 135 18.97 -22.65 -20.16
CA ARG A 135 18.70 -23.81 -19.29
C ARG A 135 19.81 -24.85 -19.36
N ILE A 136 20.31 -25.18 -20.55
CA ILE A 136 21.43 -26.12 -20.74
C ILE A 136 22.71 -25.58 -20.11
N ALA A 137 23.01 -24.30 -20.29
CA ALA A 137 24.17 -23.67 -19.67
C ALA A 137 24.10 -23.75 -18.14
N SER A 138 22.93 -23.51 -17.57
CA SER A 138 22.69 -23.66 -16.12
C SER A 138 22.93 -25.10 -15.64
N LEU A 139 22.35 -26.10 -16.33
CA LEU A 139 22.57 -27.52 -16.01
C LEU A 139 24.03 -27.93 -16.10
N ARG A 140 24.76 -27.49 -17.14
CA ARG A 140 26.20 -27.73 -17.28
C ARG A 140 26.99 -27.14 -16.11
N ALA A 141 26.62 -25.94 -15.67
CA ALA A 141 27.26 -25.29 -14.53
C ALA A 141 26.99 -26.05 -13.23
N SER A 142 25.75 -26.52 -13.00
CA SER A 142 25.40 -27.37 -11.85
C SER A 142 26.16 -28.71 -11.86
N PHE A 143 26.30 -29.36 -13.02
CA PHE A 143 27.12 -30.56 -13.17
C PHE A 143 28.59 -30.29 -12.85
N ALA A 144 29.15 -29.18 -13.34
CA ALA A 144 30.53 -28.79 -13.09
C ALA A 144 30.80 -28.51 -11.59
N ARG A 145 29.84 -27.90 -10.88
CA ARG A 145 29.89 -27.71 -9.42
C ARG A 145 29.67 -29.02 -8.65
N GLY A 146 29.10 -30.03 -9.31
CA GLY A 146 28.72 -31.31 -8.71
C GLY A 146 27.57 -31.19 -7.73
N GLU A 147 26.64 -30.27 -8.01
CA GLU A 147 25.36 -30.15 -7.31
C GLU A 147 24.47 -31.37 -7.54
N PHE A 148 24.65 -32.03 -8.69
CA PHE A 148 23.90 -33.22 -9.08
C PHE A 148 24.82 -34.42 -9.34
N VAL A 149 24.31 -35.60 -8.98
CA VAL A 149 24.87 -36.91 -9.24
C VAL A 149 23.85 -37.82 -9.94
N ASP A 150 24.31 -38.90 -10.55
CA ASP A 150 23.44 -39.96 -11.05
C ASP A 150 22.88 -40.84 -9.92
N ALA A 151 21.98 -41.78 -10.24
CA ALA A 151 21.37 -42.69 -9.26
C ALA A 151 22.38 -43.55 -8.49
N ARG A 152 23.63 -43.66 -8.98
CA ARG A 152 24.73 -44.38 -8.32
C ARG A 152 25.64 -43.45 -7.51
N GLY A 153 25.27 -42.18 -7.33
CA GLY A 153 26.06 -41.17 -6.62
C GLY A 153 27.27 -40.66 -7.39
N ARG A 154 27.39 -40.94 -8.70
CA ARG A 154 28.53 -40.52 -9.51
C ARG A 154 28.28 -39.13 -10.08
N ARG A 155 29.30 -38.26 -10.02
CA ARG A 155 29.24 -36.93 -10.64
C ARG A 155 29.11 -37.03 -12.16
N PHE A 156 28.37 -36.10 -12.74
CA PHE A 156 28.28 -35.96 -14.20
C PHE A 156 29.60 -35.42 -14.76
N GLY A 157 30.23 -36.17 -15.67
CA GLY A 157 31.47 -35.77 -16.34
C GLY A 157 31.22 -35.01 -17.65
N GLU A 158 32.30 -34.65 -18.34
CA GLU A 158 32.25 -33.88 -19.60
C GLU A 158 31.34 -34.52 -20.66
N ARG A 159 31.35 -35.86 -20.77
CA ARG A 159 30.49 -36.59 -21.72
C ARG A 159 29.00 -36.38 -21.44
N ALA A 160 28.59 -36.33 -20.16
CA ALA A 160 27.20 -36.06 -19.79
C ALA A 160 26.83 -34.59 -20.08
N SER A 161 27.74 -33.65 -19.81
CA SER A 161 27.56 -32.23 -20.16
C SER A 161 27.49 -32.00 -21.68
N ALA A 162 28.26 -32.75 -22.47
CA ALA A 162 28.24 -32.71 -23.93
C ALA A 162 26.94 -33.28 -24.50
N ALA A 163 26.43 -34.37 -23.92
CA ALA A 163 25.16 -34.99 -24.30
C ALA A 163 23.94 -34.07 -24.10
N LEU A 164 24.08 -32.96 -23.36
CA LEU A 164 23.01 -31.97 -23.25
C LEU A 164 22.81 -31.12 -24.52
N ALA A 165 23.72 -31.18 -25.51
CA ALA A 165 23.54 -30.47 -26.77
C ALA A 165 22.58 -31.23 -27.70
N PRO A 166 21.82 -30.54 -28.57
CA PRO A 166 21.03 -31.21 -29.61
C PRO A 166 21.95 -31.88 -30.64
N ARG A 167 21.42 -32.90 -31.34
CA ARG A 167 22.08 -33.44 -32.53
C ARG A 167 22.19 -32.35 -33.61
N GLU A 168 23.28 -32.35 -34.37
CA GLU A 168 23.44 -31.39 -35.47
C GLU A 168 22.26 -31.52 -36.46
N GLY A 169 21.61 -30.39 -36.76
CA GLY A 169 20.43 -30.32 -37.62
C GLY A 169 19.11 -30.82 -37.04
N SER A 170 19.03 -31.27 -35.78
CA SER A 170 17.76 -31.75 -35.19
C SER A 170 16.84 -30.62 -34.71
N TRP A 171 17.40 -29.45 -34.38
CA TRP A 171 16.65 -28.29 -33.91
C TRP A 171 16.04 -27.43 -35.02
N GLU A 172 15.33 -28.06 -35.93
CA GLU A 172 14.42 -27.39 -36.86
C GLU A 172 13.00 -27.45 -36.28
N LEU A 173 12.31 -26.30 -36.27
CA LEU A 173 10.96 -26.21 -35.70
C LEU A 173 9.95 -26.89 -36.64
N ARG A 174 9.18 -27.84 -36.11
CA ARG A 174 8.11 -28.56 -36.83
C ARG A 174 6.72 -28.47 -36.20
N VAL A 175 6.61 -27.83 -35.04
CA VAL A 175 5.39 -27.48 -34.28
C VAL A 175 4.15 -28.34 -34.59
N GLU A 176 4.05 -29.49 -33.94
CA GLU A 176 2.88 -30.38 -34.01
C GLU A 176 2.13 -30.35 -32.68
N LEU A 177 0.83 -30.06 -32.71
CA LEU A 177 -0.03 -30.19 -31.53
C LEU A 177 -0.53 -31.64 -31.44
N ARG A 178 -0.41 -32.25 -30.27
CA ARG A 178 -0.83 -33.63 -29.95
C ARG A 178 -1.52 -33.65 -28.59
N ALA A 179 -2.20 -34.74 -28.25
CA ALA A 179 -2.74 -34.98 -26.91
C ALA A 179 -1.96 -36.10 -26.21
N ALA A 180 -1.75 -35.97 -24.90
CA ALA A 180 -1.23 -37.06 -24.09
C ALA A 180 -2.28 -38.18 -23.95
N LEU A 181 -1.87 -39.45 -24.07
CA LEU A 181 -2.78 -40.60 -23.94
C LEU A 181 -2.70 -41.26 -22.55
N GLU A 182 -1.62 -41.00 -21.82
CA GLU A 182 -1.35 -41.44 -20.46
C GLU A 182 -0.60 -40.34 -19.68
N PRO A 183 -0.41 -40.47 -18.36
CA PRO A 183 0.43 -39.53 -17.62
C PRO A 183 1.86 -39.51 -18.17
N LEU A 184 2.38 -38.34 -18.55
CA LEU A 184 3.73 -38.17 -19.09
C LEU A 184 4.60 -37.34 -18.16
N GLU A 185 5.91 -37.63 -18.13
CA GLU A 185 6.90 -36.91 -17.32
C GLU A 185 7.79 -36.04 -18.21
N VAL A 186 7.52 -34.74 -18.24
CA VAL A 186 8.31 -33.75 -18.98
C VAL A 186 9.61 -33.47 -18.24
N ARG A 187 10.72 -33.64 -18.94
CA ARG A 187 12.06 -33.49 -18.37
C ARG A 187 12.56 -32.05 -18.43
N CYS A 188 13.38 -31.68 -17.43
CA CYS A 188 14.04 -30.39 -17.29
C CYS A 188 15.28 -30.24 -18.16
N GLY A 189 15.92 -31.35 -18.51
CA GLY A 189 17.08 -31.40 -19.38
C GLY A 189 16.98 -32.53 -20.40
N PRO A 190 17.72 -32.41 -21.51
CA PRO A 190 17.67 -33.36 -22.63
C PRO A 190 18.46 -34.65 -22.36
N THR A 191 18.05 -35.41 -21.34
CA THR A 191 18.56 -36.77 -21.12
C THR A 191 17.53 -37.61 -20.39
N ARG A 192 17.58 -38.92 -20.60
CA ARG A 192 16.77 -39.89 -19.87
C ARG A 192 17.25 -40.13 -18.44
N ALA A 193 18.50 -39.79 -18.14
CA ALA A 193 19.08 -39.98 -16.82
C ALA A 193 18.47 -38.99 -15.81
N GLY A 194 18.23 -39.47 -14.59
CA GLY A 194 17.79 -38.62 -13.49
C GLY A 194 18.94 -37.83 -12.86
N TYR A 195 18.62 -36.70 -12.22
CA TYR A 195 19.57 -35.87 -11.48
C TYR A 195 19.22 -35.87 -10.00
N TYR A 196 20.18 -36.15 -9.13
CA TYR A 196 19.94 -36.26 -7.69
C TYR A 196 20.93 -35.43 -6.90
N THR A 197 20.51 -34.93 -5.73
CA THR A 197 21.43 -34.37 -4.72
C THR A 197 22.19 -35.51 -4.03
N VAL A 198 23.19 -35.18 -3.20
CA VAL A 198 23.92 -36.19 -2.41
C VAL A 198 23.40 -36.18 -0.97
N PRO A 199 23.03 -37.34 -0.38
CA PRO A 199 22.95 -38.66 -1.02
C PRO A 199 21.82 -38.75 -2.06
N PRO A 200 21.94 -39.60 -3.11
CA PRO A 200 20.88 -39.78 -4.10
C PRO A 200 19.58 -40.29 -3.47
N ASP A 201 18.47 -39.62 -3.77
CA ASP A 201 17.12 -40.10 -3.48
C ASP A 201 16.32 -40.15 -4.79
N GLU A 202 16.01 -41.36 -5.26
CA GLU A 202 15.30 -41.58 -6.51
C GLU A 202 13.86 -41.04 -6.50
N GLU A 203 13.29 -40.73 -5.33
CA GLU A 203 12.00 -40.05 -5.22
C GLU A 203 12.06 -38.60 -5.71
N PHE A 204 13.25 -37.99 -5.72
CA PHE A 204 13.51 -36.61 -6.11
C PHE A 204 14.38 -36.50 -7.36
N ASP A 205 13.95 -37.12 -8.47
CA ASP A 205 14.58 -36.89 -9.77
C ASP A 205 14.40 -35.43 -10.21
N ARG A 206 15.44 -34.61 -10.03
CA ARG A 206 15.47 -33.19 -10.40
C ARG A 206 15.44 -32.97 -11.91
N ASN A 207 15.54 -34.02 -12.72
CA ASN A 207 15.32 -33.95 -14.14
C ASN A 207 13.83 -34.05 -14.53
N ILE A 208 12.90 -34.33 -13.61
CA ILE A 208 11.46 -34.26 -13.88
C ILE A 208 10.96 -32.86 -13.48
N CYS A 209 10.46 -32.11 -14.46
CA CYS A 209 10.01 -30.73 -14.26
C CYS A 209 8.49 -30.62 -14.10
N SER A 210 7.74 -31.43 -14.84
CA SER A 210 6.27 -31.42 -14.79
C SER A 210 5.68 -32.73 -15.28
N GLY A 211 4.53 -33.08 -14.72
CA GLY A 211 3.64 -34.08 -15.29
C GLY A 211 2.76 -33.45 -16.36
N VAL A 212 2.28 -34.26 -17.29
CA VAL A 212 1.19 -33.96 -18.22
C VAL A 212 0.12 -35.01 -18.03
N ARG A 213 -1.13 -34.58 -17.88
CA ARG A 213 -2.27 -35.47 -17.65
C ARG A 213 -2.76 -36.06 -18.98
N PRO A 214 -3.42 -37.23 -18.95
CA PRO A 214 -4.11 -37.73 -20.13
C PRO A 214 -5.03 -36.67 -20.73
N GLN A 215 -5.13 -36.66 -22.04
CA GLN A 215 -5.95 -35.76 -22.87
C GLN A 215 -5.50 -34.29 -22.88
N GLU A 216 -4.41 -33.92 -22.19
CA GLU A 216 -3.85 -32.57 -22.27
C GLU A 216 -3.08 -32.32 -23.57
N PRO A 217 -3.14 -31.09 -24.11
CA PRO A 217 -2.38 -30.72 -25.28
C PRO A 217 -0.87 -30.62 -24.99
N VAL A 218 -0.08 -31.20 -25.89
CA VAL A 218 1.38 -31.13 -25.93
C VAL A 218 1.82 -30.72 -27.33
N GLN A 219 2.66 -29.70 -27.43
CA GLN A 219 3.30 -29.33 -28.69
C GLN A 219 4.67 -29.96 -28.81
N VAL A 220 4.87 -30.76 -29.85
CA VAL A 220 6.19 -31.25 -30.26
C VAL A 220 6.84 -30.17 -31.12
N LEU A 221 7.90 -29.56 -30.60
CA LEU A 221 8.55 -28.40 -31.23
C LEU A 221 9.62 -28.82 -32.24
N ALA A 222 10.46 -29.79 -31.88
CA ALA A 222 11.57 -30.26 -32.68
C ALA A 222 12.01 -31.67 -32.22
N ASP A 223 12.79 -32.35 -33.06
CA ASP A 223 13.63 -33.45 -32.58
C ASP A 223 14.78 -32.88 -31.78
N TRP A 224 15.05 -33.43 -30.60
CA TRP A 224 16.28 -33.08 -29.90
C TRP A 224 17.44 -33.94 -30.39
N ASP A 225 17.19 -35.24 -30.42
CA ASP A 225 18.06 -36.29 -30.91
C ASP A 225 17.18 -37.49 -31.35
N ASP A 226 17.78 -38.68 -31.38
CA ASP A 226 17.10 -39.91 -31.80
C ASP A 226 16.21 -40.50 -30.69
N GLU A 227 16.31 -40.02 -29.45
CA GLU A 227 15.58 -40.52 -28.27
C GLU A 227 14.57 -39.51 -27.70
N LEU A 228 14.77 -38.21 -27.90
CA LEU A 228 14.02 -37.15 -27.26
C LEU A 228 13.40 -36.15 -28.25
N TRP A 229 12.20 -35.69 -27.91
CA TRP A 229 11.56 -34.52 -28.48
C TRP A 229 11.74 -33.31 -27.57
N LEU A 230 11.96 -32.13 -28.17
CA LEU A 230 11.71 -30.86 -27.48
C LEU A 230 10.21 -30.60 -27.55
N VAL A 231 9.59 -30.35 -26.39
CA VAL A 231 8.14 -30.14 -26.27
C VAL A 231 7.79 -28.90 -25.48
N ARG A 232 6.57 -28.40 -25.69
CA ARG A 232 5.95 -27.32 -24.95
C ARG A 232 4.54 -27.71 -24.53
N THR A 233 4.22 -27.49 -23.27
CA THR A 233 2.86 -27.58 -22.73
C THR A 233 2.35 -26.17 -22.44
N ALA A 234 1.13 -26.06 -21.90
CA ALA A 234 0.59 -24.81 -21.40
C ALA A 234 1.46 -24.14 -20.32
N THR A 235 2.29 -24.88 -19.58
CA THR A 235 2.97 -24.37 -18.38
C THR A 235 4.48 -24.60 -18.37
N VAL A 236 5.02 -25.47 -19.24
CA VAL A 236 6.46 -25.75 -19.31
C VAL A 236 6.95 -26.01 -20.75
N VAL A 237 8.19 -25.61 -21.02
CA VAL A 237 9.01 -26.15 -22.13
C VAL A 237 9.94 -27.22 -21.54
N GLY A 238 10.13 -28.34 -22.21
CA GLY A 238 10.99 -29.42 -21.74
C GLY A 238 11.18 -30.54 -22.76
N TRP A 239 11.53 -31.74 -22.29
CA TRP A 239 11.81 -32.89 -23.17
C TRP A 239 10.96 -34.10 -22.84
N LEU A 240 10.53 -34.83 -23.87
CA LEU A 240 9.83 -36.11 -23.74
C LEU A 240 10.54 -37.19 -24.56
N PRO A 241 10.55 -38.46 -24.10
CA PRO A 241 10.97 -39.60 -24.91
C PRO A 241 10.12 -39.73 -26.17
N ARG A 242 10.72 -40.17 -27.29
CA ARG A 242 10.00 -40.41 -28.56
C ARG A 242 8.90 -41.47 -28.44
N GLU A 243 9.03 -42.39 -27.49
CA GLU A 243 8.04 -43.41 -27.20
C GLU A 243 6.92 -42.93 -26.26
N ALA A 244 6.94 -41.67 -25.81
CA ALA A 244 5.86 -41.11 -25.00
C ALA A 244 4.52 -41.31 -25.70
N ALA A 245 3.51 -41.79 -24.97
CA ALA A 245 2.19 -42.08 -25.53
C ALA A 245 1.43 -40.79 -25.87
N LEU A 246 1.76 -40.21 -27.02
CA LEU A 246 1.06 -39.09 -27.64
C LEU A 246 0.15 -39.58 -28.76
N SER A 247 -0.96 -38.88 -28.97
CA SER A 247 -1.82 -39.06 -30.15
C SER A 247 -1.07 -38.76 -31.46
N PRO A 248 -1.61 -39.16 -32.62
CA PRO A 248 -1.29 -38.52 -33.90
C PRO A 248 -1.46 -36.98 -33.84
N PRO A 249 -0.88 -36.20 -34.77
CA PRO A 249 -1.08 -34.76 -34.83
C PRO A 249 -2.57 -34.38 -34.87
N VAL A 250 -2.94 -33.36 -34.10
CA VAL A 250 -4.32 -32.86 -34.02
C VAL A 250 -4.76 -32.36 -35.39
N PRO A 251 -5.91 -32.86 -35.93
CA PRO A 251 -6.49 -32.33 -37.16
C PRO A 251 -6.81 -30.84 -37.05
N GLU A 252 -6.64 -30.08 -38.13
CA GLU A 252 -6.82 -28.62 -38.14
C GLU A 252 -8.17 -28.18 -37.56
N ARG A 253 -9.27 -28.90 -37.88
CA ARG A 253 -10.61 -28.64 -37.34
C ARG A 253 -10.71 -28.68 -35.81
N TRP A 254 -9.83 -29.42 -35.15
CA TRP A 254 -9.84 -29.64 -33.69
C TRP A 254 -8.74 -28.88 -32.96
N ARG A 255 -7.79 -28.25 -33.67
CA ARG A 255 -6.66 -27.54 -33.06
C ARG A 255 -7.11 -26.45 -32.10
N ALA A 256 -8.03 -25.58 -32.53
CA ALA A 256 -8.52 -24.49 -31.69
C ALA A 256 -9.25 -25.00 -30.44
N ALA A 257 -10.13 -26.00 -30.61
CA ALA A 257 -10.89 -26.59 -29.51
C ALA A 257 -9.98 -27.24 -28.45
N LEU A 258 -8.99 -28.04 -28.87
CA LEU A 258 -8.08 -28.68 -27.92
C LEU A 258 -7.18 -27.67 -27.22
N ALA A 259 -6.64 -26.69 -27.96
CA ALA A 259 -5.64 -25.77 -27.44
C ALA A 259 -6.23 -24.62 -26.61
N ALA A 260 -7.46 -24.19 -26.89
CA ALA A 260 -8.07 -23.00 -26.28
C ALA A 260 -9.61 -23.07 -26.11
N GLY A 261 -10.24 -24.18 -26.48
CA GLY A 261 -11.69 -24.32 -26.37
C GLY A 261 -12.19 -24.50 -24.94
N PRO A 262 -13.51 -24.30 -24.72
CA PRO A 262 -14.14 -24.52 -23.43
C PRO A 262 -13.83 -25.90 -22.87
N ARG A 263 -13.47 -25.94 -21.59
CA ARG A 263 -13.09 -27.18 -20.91
C ARG A 263 -14.28 -27.74 -20.16
N VAL A 264 -14.41 -29.07 -20.15
CA VAL A 264 -15.47 -29.79 -19.46
C VAL A 264 -14.91 -30.93 -18.61
N ARG A 265 -15.69 -31.33 -17.61
CA ARG A 265 -15.38 -32.38 -16.63
C ARG A 265 -16.47 -33.43 -16.62
N LEU A 266 -16.05 -34.66 -16.34
CA LEU A 266 -16.92 -35.81 -16.13
C LEU A 266 -16.39 -36.62 -14.94
N ALA A 267 -17.28 -37.37 -14.29
CA ALA A 267 -16.89 -38.26 -13.21
C ALA A 267 -15.91 -39.35 -13.72
N PRO A 268 -14.90 -39.75 -12.91
CA PRO A 268 -14.03 -40.87 -13.24
C PRO A 268 -14.84 -42.17 -13.42
N GLY A 269 -14.45 -42.99 -14.39
CA GLY A 269 -15.13 -44.26 -14.74
C GLY A 269 -16.26 -44.12 -15.75
N VAL A 270 -16.72 -42.89 -16.05
CA VAL A 270 -17.68 -42.65 -17.15
C VAL A 270 -17.06 -43.12 -18.47
N ARG A 271 -17.84 -43.83 -19.28
CA ARG A 271 -17.41 -44.27 -20.61
C ARG A 271 -17.94 -43.32 -21.67
N LEU A 272 -17.02 -42.80 -22.48
CA LEU A 272 -17.31 -42.01 -23.67
C LEU A 272 -17.39 -42.93 -24.88
N ALA A 273 -18.37 -42.72 -25.74
CA ALA A 273 -18.50 -43.38 -27.04
C ALA A 273 -18.65 -42.34 -28.16
N ALA A 274 -17.89 -42.54 -29.24
CA ALA A 274 -17.97 -41.75 -30.47
C ALA A 274 -18.72 -42.53 -31.57
N ASP A 275 -19.27 -41.81 -32.53
CA ASP A 275 -20.05 -42.40 -33.65
C ASP A 275 -19.18 -43.28 -34.58
N ASP A 276 -17.87 -43.06 -34.59
CA ASP A 276 -16.90 -43.89 -35.31
C ASP A 276 -16.49 -45.17 -34.57
N GLY A 277 -17.10 -45.43 -33.41
CA GLY A 277 -16.89 -46.62 -32.60
C GLY A 277 -15.76 -46.51 -31.58
N ALA A 278 -15.03 -45.39 -31.52
CA ALA A 278 -14.00 -45.16 -30.51
C ALA A 278 -14.62 -45.03 -29.10
N ARG A 279 -13.89 -45.51 -28.09
CA ARG A 279 -14.33 -45.51 -26.69
C ARG A 279 -13.20 -45.10 -25.76
N LEU A 280 -13.52 -44.33 -24.73
CA LEU A 280 -12.58 -43.93 -23.69
C LEU A 280 -13.25 -44.00 -22.32
N GLU A 281 -12.60 -44.64 -21.35
CA GLU A 281 -12.99 -44.56 -19.94
C GLU A 281 -12.30 -43.35 -19.31
N VAL A 282 -13.09 -42.44 -18.72
CA VAL A 282 -12.60 -41.20 -18.10
C VAL A 282 -11.76 -41.55 -16.88
N ARG A 283 -10.49 -41.11 -16.89
CA ARG A 283 -9.59 -41.25 -15.74
C ARG A 283 -9.75 -40.08 -14.78
N ALA A 284 -9.40 -40.29 -13.51
CA ALA A 284 -9.34 -39.21 -12.52
C ALA A 284 -8.50 -38.03 -13.01
N ARG A 285 -8.92 -36.79 -12.68
CA ARG A 285 -8.25 -35.52 -13.03
C ARG A 285 -8.16 -35.24 -14.54
N THR A 286 -8.96 -35.92 -15.36
CA THR A 286 -9.01 -35.67 -16.81
C THR A 286 -10.06 -34.60 -17.13
N THR A 287 -9.68 -33.57 -17.87
CA THR A 287 -10.61 -32.60 -18.48
C THR A 287 -10.60 -32.78 -19.99
N PHE A 288 -11.71 -32.47 -20.63
CA PHE A 288 -11.86 -32.55 -22.08
C PHE A 288 -12.17 -31.16 -22.65
N ALA A 289 -11.95 -30.98 -23.95
CA ALA A 289 -12.53 -29.83 -24.66
C ALA A 289 -13.93 -30.20 -25.13
N GLU A 290 -14.85 -29.24 -25.16
CA GLU A 290 -16.11 -29.44 -25.89
C GLU A 290 -15.85 -29.67 -27.38
N ALA A 291 -16.63 -30.53 -28.01
CA ALA A 291 -16.56 -30.75 -29.46
C ALA A 291 -17.30 -29.61 -30.21
N PRO A 292 -16.60 -28.83 -31.06
CA PRO A 292 -17.22 -27.74 -31.81
C PRO A 292 -18.43 -28.17 -32.64
N GLY A 293 -19.56 -27.49 -32.47
CA GLY A 293 -20.78 -27.71 -33.24
C GLY A 293 -21.60 -28.94 -32.82
N GLU A 294 -21.18 -29.64 -31.75
CA GLU A 294 -21.83 -30.87 -31.28
C GLU A 294 -22.19 -30.79 -29.80
N ALA A 295 -23.41 -30.32 -29.48
CA ALA A 295 -23.86 -30.16 -28.11
C ALA A 295 -23.72 -31.48 -27.29
N GLY A 296 -23.15 -31.36 -26.09
CA GLY A 296 -22.93 -32.46 -25.15
C GLY A 296 -21.84 -33.46 -25.56
N ALA A 297 -21.16 -33.28 -26.70
CA ALA A 297 -20.01 -34.10 -27.07
C ALA A 297 -18.70 -33.47 -26.59
N VAL A 298 -17.75 -34.34 -26.25
CA VAL A 298 -16.41 -33.97 -25.82
C VAL A 298 -15.37 -34.50 -26.79
N LEU A 299 -14.30 -33.74 -26.98
CA LEU A 299 -13.16 -34.14 -27.79
C LEU A 299 -12.21 -34.99 -26.94
N PHE A 300 -11.96 -36.23 -27.38
CA PHE A 300 -10.94 -37.10 -26.80
C PHE A 300 -10.05 -37.72 -27.88
N ALA A 301 -8.89 -38.20 -27.47
CA ALA A 301 -7.89 -38.80 -28.33
C ALA A 301 -7.48 -40.19 -27.86
N ASP A 302 -7.18 -41.06 -28.83
CA ASP A 302 -6.56 -42.36 -28.63
C ASP A 302 -5.37 -42.56 -29.61
N ARG A 303 -4.94 -43.81 -29.82
CA ARG A 303 -3.85 -44.11 -30.77
C ARG A 303 -4.28 -44.01 -32.24
N ALA A 304 -5.57 -44.12 -32.54
CA ALA A 304 -6.14 -44.01 -33.88
C ALA A 304 -6.39 -42.55 -34.29
N GLY A 305 -6.72 -41.67 -33.35
CA GLY A 305 -6.87 -40.24 -33.66
C GLY A 305 -7.67 -39.45 -32.63
N PHE A 306 -8.43 -38.47 -33.13
CA PHE A 306 -9.29 -37.57 -32.36
C PHE A 306 -10.75 -37.83 -32.68
N HIS A 307 -11.56 -37.95 -31.63
CA HIS A 307 -12.96 -38.38 -31.67
C HIS A 307 -13.84 -37.39 -30.91
N ALA A 308 -15.05 -37.17 -31.42
CA ALA A 308 -16.11 -36.48 -30.68
C ALA A 308 -17.03 -37.57 -30.11
N GLY A 309 -17.19 -37.61 -28.79
CA GLY A 309 -18.02 -38.64 -28.15
C GLY A 309 -18.83 -38.12 -26.97
N ARG A 310 -19.81 -38.92 -26.56
CA ARG A 310 -20.76 -38.60 -25.48
C ARG A 310 -20.72 -39.68 -24.40
N PRO A 311 -21.12 -39.36 -23.16
CA PRO A 311 -21.27 -40.37 -22.10
C PRO A 311 -22.29 -41.45 -22.50
N GLU A 312 -21.88 -42.73 -22.46
CA GLU A 312 -22.74 -43.86 -22.80
C GLU A 312 -23.95 -43.98 -21.87
N ASP A 313 -23.80 -43.56 -20.61
CA ASP A 313 -24.80 -43.63 -19.55
C ASP A 313 -25.60 -42.32 -19.38
N GLY A 314 -25.36 -41.32 -20.23
CA GLY A 314 -25.98 -40.01 -20.12
C GLY A 314 -25.49 -39.17 -18.92
N SER A 315 -24.34 -39.52 -18.32
CA SER A 315 -23.71 -38.72 -17.26
C SER A 315 -23.56 -37.25 -17.68
N PRO A 316 -23.67 -36.31 -16.73
CA PRO A 316 -23.54 -34.89 -17.03
C PRO A 316 -22.13 -34.53 -17.54
N VAL A 317 -22.09 -33.66 -18.55
CA VAL A 317 -20.87 -33.00 -19.01
C VAL A 317 -20.90 -31.58 -18.44
N GLU A 318 -20.05 -31.33 -17.45
CA GLU A 318 -20.08 -30.07 -16.71
C GLU A 318 -18.99 -29.12 -17.20
N PRO A 319 -19.27 -27.81 -17.36
CA PRO A 319 -18.23 -26.82 -17.59
C PRO A 319 -17.16 -26.87 -16.49
N ALA A 320 -15.89 -26.82 -16.90
CA ALA A 320 -14.78 -26.62 -15.98
C ALA A 320 -14.67 -25.14 -15.56
N GLU A 321 -15.13 -24.22 -16.40
CA GLU A 321 -15.23 -22.79 -16.08
C GLU A 321 -16.44 -22.56 -15.17
N ARG A 322 -16.15 -22.20 -13.92
CA ARG A 322 -17.18 -21.92 -12.91
C ARG A 322 -16.66 -20.87 -11.93
N PRO A 323 -17.55 -20.12 -11.26
CA PRO A 323 -17.14 -19.19 -10.22
C PRO A 323 -16.32 -19.87 -9.12
N LEU A 324 -15.32 -19.17 -8.60
CA LEU A 324 -14.49 -19.62 -7.49
C LEU A 324 -15.08 -19.13 -6.17
N THR A 325 -15.41 -20.08 -5.28
CA THR A 325 -15.82 -19.82 -3.89
C THR A 325 -14.90 -20.58 -2.92
N ARG A 326 -14.83 -20.14 -1.65
CA ARG A 326 -13.99 -20.82 -0.64
C ARG A 326 -14.44 -22.26 -0.42
N ARG A 327 -15.76 -22.49 -0.32
CA ARG A 327 -16.36 -23.83 -0.25
C ARG A 327 -15.83 -24.71 -1.36
N ALA A 328 -15.98 -24.27 -2.60
CA ALA A 328 -15.65 -25.08 -3.76
C ALA A 328 -14.14 -25.40 -3.80
N VAL A 329 -13.28 -24.45 -3.40
CA VAL A 329 -11.84 -24.69 -3.33
C VAL A 329 -11.48 -25.71 -2.25
N PHE A 330 -12.10 -25.63 -1.08
CA PHE A 330 -11.88 -26.63 -0.02
C PHE A 330 -12.40 -28.01 -0.44
N GLU A 331 -13.57 -28.10 -1.06
CA GLU A 331 -14.10 -29.37 -1.57
C GLU A 331 -13.18 -30.00 -2.63
N GLU A 332 -12.64 -29.22 -3.56
CA GLU A 332 -11.66 -29.71 -4.54
C GLU A 332 -10.34 -30.13 -3.88
N ALA A 333 -9.85 -29.37 -2.90
CA ALA A 333 -8.61 -29.68 -2.19
C ALA A 333 -8.71 -30.97 -1.35
N PHE A 334 -9.76 -31.11 -0.55
CA PHE A 334 -10.01 -32.30 0.26
C PHE A 334 -10.40 -33.51 -0.59
N GLY A 335 -10.98 -33.30 -1.78
CA GLY A 335 -11.18 -34.35 -2.78
C GLY A 335 -9.88 -34.96 -3.34
N ARG A 336 -8.70 -34.46 -2.94
CA ARG A 336 -7.37 -35.00 -3.26
C ARG A 336 -6.62 -35.49 -2.02
N LEU A 337 -7.25 -35.52 -0.84
CA LEU A 337 -6.63 -36.00 0.39
C LEU A 337 -6.12 -37.43 0.20
N ASP A 338 -4.97 -37.74 0.79
CA ASP A 338 -4.28 -39.04 0.68
C ASP A 338 -3.74 -39.39 -0.73
N GLU A 339 -3.90 -38.52 -1.74
CA GLU A 339 -3.25 -38.76 -3.03
C GLU A 339 -1.71 -38.80 -2.88
N PRO A 340 -1.01 -39.74 -3.52
CA PRO A 340 0.43 -39.89 -3.37
C PRO A 340 1.22 -38.67 -3.83
N TYR A 341 2.25 -38.32 -3.07
CA TYR A 341 3.22 -37.30 -3.48
C TYR A 341 4.07 -37.79 -4.66
N GLY A 342 4.25 -36.93 -5.66
CA GLY A 342 5.11 -37.23 -6.81
C GLY A 342 5.89 -36.00 -7.23
N TRP A 343 7.20 -35.96 -6.94
CA TRP A 343 8.09 -34.87 -7.38
C TRP A 343 7.95 -34.64 -8.88
N GLY A 344 7.62 -33.42 -9.28
CA GLY A 344 7.50 -33.08 -10.70
C GLY A 344 6.33 -33.78 -11.40
N GLY A 345 5.40 -34.44 -10.69
CA GLY A 345 4.33 -35.26 -11.28
C GLY A 345 4.69 -36.74 -11.47
N ARG A 346 5.83 -37.18 -10.91
CA ARG A 346 6.36 -38.55 -11.08
C ARG A 346 5.32 -39.60 -10.69
N ARG A 347 5.21 -40.67 -11.49
CA ARG A 347 4.22 -41.77 -11.33
C ARG A 347 2.75 -41.28 -11.24
N GLY A 348 2.47 -40.08 -11.73
CA GLY A 348 1.14 -39.47 -11.63
C GLY A 348 0.79 -38.93 -10.24
N GLY A 349 1.75 -38.84 -9.31
CA GLY A 349 1.54 -38.20 -8.01
C GLY A 349 1.48 -36.67 -8.10
N LEU A 350 1.05 -36.01 -7.02
CA LEU A 350 1.02 -34.55 -6.92
C LEU A 350 2.22 -34.05 -6.12
N ASP A 351 3.00 -33.10 -6.65
CA ASP A 351 3.86 -32.28 -5.79
C ASP A 351 3.08 -31.07 -5.26
N CYS A 352 3.70 -30.29 -4.37
CA CYS A 352 3.05 -29.15 -3.71
C CYS A 352 2.38 -28.18 -4.70
N SER A 353 3.09 -27.82 -5.77
CA SER A 353 2.61 -26.89 -6.80
C SER A 353 1.65 -27.54 -7.79
N GLY A 354 1.82 -28.84 -8.09
CA GLY A 354 0.90 -29.61 -8.93
C GLY A 354 -0.46 -29.81 -8.25
N PHE A 355 -0.47 -30.03 -6.92
CA PHE A 355 -1.69 -30.04 -6.12
C PHE A 355 -2.45 -28.71 -6.23
N VAL A 356 -1.76 -27.59 -6.08
CA VAL A 356 -2.36 -26.26 -6.27
C VAL A 356 -2.90 -26.08 -7.70
N GLN A 357 -2.16 -26.47 -8.74
CA GLN A 357 -2.67 -26.42 -10.13
C GLN A 357 -3.92 -27.28 -10.33
N GLU A 358 -3.99 -28.45 -9.70
CA GLU A 358 -5.14 -29.34 -9.78
C GLU A 358 -6.40 -28.69 -9.16
N VAL A 359 -6.25 -28.11 -7.97
CA VAL A 359 -7.34 -27.45 -7.25
C VAL A 359 -7.87 -26.24 -8.02
N PHE A 360 -7.00 -25.33 -8.47
CA PHE A 360 -7.45 -24.10 -9.14
C PHE A 360 -7.82 -24.32 -10.62
N GLY A 361 -7.24 -25.33 -11.27
CA GLY A 361 -7.61 -25.73 -12.63
C GLY A 361 -9.06 -26.20 -12.74
N ALA A 362 -9.69 -26.62 -11.64
CA ALA A 362 -11.10 -26.96 -11.54
C ALA A 362 -12.07 -25.78 -11.74
N PHE A 363 -11.53 -24.55 -11.81
CA PHE A 363 -12.26 -23.31 -12.05
C PHE A 363 -11.85 -22.62 -13.36
N GLY A 364 -10.92 -23.22 -14.11
CA GLY A 364 -10.31 -22.61 -15.28
C GLY A 364 -9.11 -21.69 -14.97
N LEU A 365 -8.71 -21.53 -13.71
CA LEU A 365 -7.56 -20.70 -13.32
C LEU A 365 -6.25 -21.47 -13.50
N VAL A 366 -5.42 -21.07 -14.46
CA VAL A 366 -4.20 -21.82 -14.80
C VAL A 366 -2.96 -21.20 -14.14
N LEU A 367 -2.70 -21.62 -12.92
CA LEU A 367 -1.53 -21.18 -12.17
C LEU A 367 -0.20 -21.67 -12.78
N PRO A 368 0.91 -20.94 -12.59
CA PRO A 368 2.24 -21.37 -13.02
C PRO A 368 2.65 -22.72 -12.42
N ARG A 369 3.56 -23.45 -13.06
CA ARG A 369 3.97 -24.80 -12.62
C ARG A 369 4.76 -24.84 -11.31
N HIS A 370 5.56 -23.82 -11.03
CA HIS A 370 6.51 -23.82 -9.91
C HIS A 370 6.03 -22.94 -8.76
N SER A 371 6.20 -23.41 -7.52
CA SER A 371 5.73 -22.73 -6.30
C SER A 371 6.17 -21.27 -6.19
N GLY A 372 7.42 -20.96 -6.55
CA GLY A 372 7.93 -19.57 -6.53
C GLY A 372 7.20 -18.63 -7.51
N HIS A 373 6.71 -19.13 -8.64
CA HIS A 373 5.87 -18.34 -9.56
C HIS A 373 4.42 -18.28 -9.07
N GLN A 374 3.89 -19.36 -8.50
CA GLN A 374 2.54 -19.38 -7.91
C GLN A 374 2.39 -18.35 -6.79
N ALA A 375 3.46 -18.14 -5.99
CA ALA A 375 3.49 -17.11 -4.95
C ALA A 375 3.34 -15.67 -5.48
N ARG A 376 3.45 -15.45 -6.79
CA ARG A 376 3.26 -14.16 -7.47
C ARG A 376 2.05 -14.15 -8.40
N ALA A 377 1.31 -15.25 -8.46
CA ALA A 377 0.17 -15.45 -9.35
C ALA A 377 -1.18 -15.27 -8.64
N GLY A 378 -1.20 -14.62 -7.47
CA GLY A 378 -2.44 -14.19 -6.83
C GLY A 378 -3.04 -12.95 -7.50
N THR A 379 -4.27 -12.59 -7.13
CA THR A 379 -4.81 -11.24 -7.38
C THR A 379 -3.89 -10.18 -6.75
N PHE A 380 -3.34 -10.50 -5.58
CA PHE A 380 -2.21 -9.80 -4.96
C PHE A 380 -1.36 -10.76 -4.12
N SER A 381 -0.18 -10.32 -3.71
CA SER A 381 0.73 -11.06 -2.82
C SER A 381 1.28 -10.17 -1.71
N ILE A 382 1.78 -10.77 -0.63
CA ILE A 382 2.40 -10.08 0.50
C ILE A 382 3.77 -10.71 0.75
N GLY A 383 4.82 -9.90 0.70
CA GLY A 383 6.15 -10.30 1.14
C GLY A 383 6.23 -10.37 2.66
N LEU A 384 6.85 -11.43 3.18
CA LEU A 384 7.11 -11.61 4.61
C LEU A 384 8.59 -11.48 4.96
N GLU A 385 9.42 -11.11 3.99
CA GLU A 385 10.82 -10.80 4.21
C GLU A 385 10.95 -9.65 5.23
N GLY A 386 11.69 -9.85 6.32
CA GLY A 386 11.86 -8.85 7.39
C GLY A 386 10.81 -8.88 8.50
N VAL A 387 9.66 -9.55 8.31
CA VAL A 387 8.67 -9.78 9.37
C VAL A 387 9.12 -10.96 10.21
N VAL A 388 9.67 -10.72 11.39
CA VAL A 388 10.25 -11.79 12.23
C VAL A 388 9.26 -12.33 13.26
N GLU A 389 8.31 -11.52 13.71
CA GLU A 389 7.35 -11.87 14.75
C GLU A 389 6.24 -12.81 14.22
N PRO A 390 6.09 -14.04 14.74
CA PRO A 390 5.08 -14.99 14.26
C PRO A 390 3.65 -14.47 14.37
N ALA A 391 3.33 -13.71 15.42
CA ALA A 391 2.00 -13.10 15.61
C ALA A 391 1.65 -12.10 14.49
N ILE A 392 2.63 -11.34 13.99
CA ILE A 392 2.40 -10.41 12.86
C ILE A 392 2.17 -11.21 11.58
N ARG A 393 2.97 -12.26 11.33
CA ARG A 393 2.78 -13.15 10.18
C ARG A 393 1.40 -13.78 10.16
N LEU A 394 0.95 -14.34 11.28
CA LEU A 394 -0.37 -14.96 11.39
C LEU A 394 -1.48 -13.95 11.12
N ARG A 395 -1.40 -12.74 11.69
CA ARG A 395 -2.38 -11.67 11.40
C ARG A 395 -2.44 -11.32 9.92
N LEU A 396 -1.29 -11.19 9.25
CA LEU A 396 -1.25 -10.93 7.80
C LEU A 396 -1.91 -12.07 6.99
N ILE A 397 -1.72 -13.33 7.41
CA ILE A 397 -2.35 -14.51 6.79
C ILE A 397 -3.87 -14.49 7.00
N GLU A 398 -4.34 -14.18 8.21
CA GLU A 398 -5.77 -14.13 8.53
C GLU A 398 -6.47 -12.97 7.81
N GLU A 399 -5.88 -11.78 7.79
CA GLU A 399 -6.42 -10.66 7.00
C GLU A 399 -6.45 -10.99 5.51
N ALA A 400 -5.41 -11.66 4.99
CA ALA A 400 -5.40 -12.15 3.61
C ALA A 400 -6.53 -13.17 3.35
N ALA A 401 -6.80 -14.08 4.29
CA ALA A 401 -7.86 -15.08 4.17
C ALA A 401 -9.27 -14.46 4.12
N ARG A 402 -9.47 -13.32 4.80
CA ARG A 402 -10.72 -12.53 4.67
C ARG A 402 -10.92 -11.97 3.26
N ARG A 403 -9.85 -11.77 2.48
CA ARG A 403 -9.92 -11.22 1.11
C ARG A 403 -9.96 -12.27 0.00
N GLY A 404 -9.63 -13.52 0.30
CA GLY A 404 -9.72 -14.60 -0.69
C GLY A 404 -9.20 -15.93 -0.18
N VAL A 405 -8.86 -16.81 -1.12
CA VAL A 405 -8.14 -18.04 -0.82
C VAL A 405 -6.64 -17.74 -0.75
N VAL A 406 -5.98 -18.28 0.28
CA VAL A 406 -4.57 -17.98 0.57
C VAL A 406 -3.67 -19.16 0.24
N LEU A 407 -2.63 -18.88 -0.54
CA LEU A 407 -1.47 -19.74 -0.75
C LEU A 407 -0.30 -19.24 0.08
N LEU A 408 0.31 -20.15 0.85
CA LEU A 408 1.46 -19.87 1.69
C LEU A 408 2.70 -20.48 1.06
N GLN A 409 3.76 -19.69 0.89
CA GLN A 409 4.95 -20.14 0.18
C GLN A 409 6.24 -19.84 0.94
N PHE A 410 7.15 -20.81 0.88
CA PHE A 410 8.58 -20.64 1.14
C PHE A 410 9.38 -21.33 0.03
N PRO A 411 10.68 -21.04 -0.16
CA PRO A 411 11.45 -21.64 -1.26
C PRO A 411 11.35 -23.17 -1.29
N GLY A 412 10.80 -23.71 -2.38
CA GLY A 412 10.63 -25.15 -2.59
C GLY A 412 9.29 -25.76 -2.12
N HIS A 413 8.38 -24.98 -1.52
CA HIS A 413 7.08 -25.51 -1.06
C HIS A 413 5.95 -24.49 -1.16
N VAL A 414 4.72 -24.96 -1.36
CA VAL A 414 3.51 -24.13 -1.37
C VAL A 414 2.36 -24.89 -0.72
N MET A 415 1.53 -24.19 0.03
CA MET A 415 0.44 -24.76 0.81
C MET A 415 -0.85 -23.95 0.62
N LEU A 416 -2.00 -24.62 0.71
CA LEU A 416 -3.31 -23.96 0.72
C LEU A 416 -3.75 -23.76 2.18
N TYR A 417 -3.89 -22.50 2.61
CA TYR A 417 -4.32 -22.18 3.97
C TYR A 417 -5.79 -22.51 4.20
N LEU A 418 -6.10 -23.08 5.37
CA LEU A 418 -7.45 -23.51 5.73
C LEU A 418 -8.14 -22.59 6.76
N GLY A 419 -7.36 -21.82 7.52
CA GLY A 419 -7.83 -21.07 8.68
C GLY A 419 -7.18 -21.57 9.98
N THR A 420 -7.79 -21.19 11.11
CA THR A 420 -7.38 -21.60 12.45
C THR A 420 -8.39 -22.57 13.08
N THR A 421 -7.88 -23.50 13.89
CA THR A 421 -8.72 -24.36 14.75
C THR A 421 -9.46 -23.54 15.80
N GLU A 422 -10.31 -24.18 16.61
CA GLU A 422 -10.98 -23.51 17.74
C GLU A 422 -9.98 -22.93 18.75
N ASP A 423 -8.85 -23.60 18.95
CA ASP A 423 -7.75 -23.18 19.83
C ASP A 423 -6.79 -22.17 19.16
N GLY A 424 -7.11 -21.67 17.97
CA GLY A 424 -6.30 -20.68 17.26
C GLY A 424 -5.07 -21.23 16.53
N VAL A 425 -4.96 -22.55 16.33
CA VAL A 425 -3.81 -23.16 15.63
C VAL A 425 -3.98 -23.00 14.11
N PRO A 426 -3.03 -22.36 13.39
CA PRO A 426 -3.12 -22.19 11.94
C PRO A 426 -2.83 -23.47 11.17
N MET A 427 -3.68 -23.78 10.19
CA MET A 427 -3.64 -25.05 9.44
C MET A 427 -3.58 -24.84 7.92
N ALA A 428 -3.00 -25.81 7.23
CA ALA A 428 -2.97 -25.86 5.77
C ALA A 428 -3.15 -27.28 5.23
N ILE A 429 -3.65 -27.40 4.00
CA ILE A 429 -3.62 -28.63 3.20
C ILE A 429 -2.60 -28.50 2.08
N HIS A 430 -1.79 -29.53 1.89
CA HIS A 430 -0.72 -29.52 0.90
C HIS A 430 -0.20 -30.91 0.57
N ALA A 431 0.42 -31.06 -0.59
CA ALA A 431 1.17 -32.25 -0.97
C ALA A 431 2.63 -32.08 -0.59
N PHE A 432 3.14 -32.94 0.31
CA PHE A 432 4.52 -32.84 0.77
C PHE A 432 5.14 -34.20 1.12
N HIS A 433 6.46 -34.24 1.03
CA HIS A 433 7.20 -35.48 1.23
C HIS A 433 7.57 -35.72 2.69
N GLU A 434 8.04 -34.70 3.41
CA GLU A 434 8.62 -34.87 4.75
C GLU A 434 8.57 -33.61 5.61
N PHE A 435 8.74 -33.78 6.92
CA PHE A 435 9.02 -32.72 7.88
C PHE A 435 10.11 -33.16 8.88
N ALA A 436 10.76 -32.19 9.53
CA ALA A 436 11.74 -32.46 10.59
C ALA A 436 11.04 -32.53 11.95
N GLU A 437 11.48 -33.44 12.82
CA GLU A 437 10.97 -33.62 14.17
C GLU A 437 12.14 -33.75 15.16
N ARG A 438 12.00 -33.16 16.36
CA ARG A 438 12.96 -33.38 17.45
C ARG A 438 12.75 -34.74 18.09
N CYS A 439 13.86 -35.39 18.41
CA CYS A 439 13.87 -36.59 19.25
C CYS A 439 13.72 -36.21 20.73
N GLY A 440 12.97 -37.00 21.51
CA GLY A 440 13.09 -36.98 22.97
C GLY A 440 14.43 -37.57 23.41
N GLY A 441 15.17 -36.91 24.30
CA GLY A 441 16.47 -37.38 24.83
C GLY A 441 17.45 -36.26 25.20
N ALA A 442 18.60 -36.63 25.80
CA ALA A 442 19.64 -35.68 26.18
C ALA A 442 20.27 -34.99 24.94
N GLU A 443 20.52 -33.68 25.05
CA GLU A 443 21.25 -32.90 24.05
C GLU A 443 22.66 -33.47 23.86
N VAL A 444 23.07 -33.67 22.60
CA VAL A 444 24.45 -34.03 22.25
C VAL A 444 25.11 -32.76 21.75
N ASP A 445 26.21 -32.34 22.40
CA ASP A 445 26.90 -31.07 22.09
C ASP A 445 26.01 -29.81 22.12
N GLY A 446 24.97 -29.80 22.96
CA GLY A 446 24.03 -28.67 23.09
C GLY A 446 22.96 -28.57 21.99
N ALA A 447 22.81 -29.61 21.16
CA ALA A 447 21.75 -29.70 20.15
C ALA A 447 20.88 -30.96 20.36
N SER A 448 19.56 -30.80 20.27
CA SER A 448 18.62 -31.93 20.21
C SER A 448 18.81 -32.70 18.91
N ARG A 449 18.86 -34.04 18.97
CA ARG A 449 18.87 -34.88 17.76
C ARG A 449 17.55 -34.68 16.99
N GLU A 450 17.65 -34.60 15.66
CA GLU A 450 16.51 -34.40 14.75
C GLU A 450 16.37 -35.56 13.77
N VAL A 451 15.14 -35.87 13.37
CA VAL A 451 14.83 -36.90 12.36
C VAL A 451 13.87 -36.35 11.30
N LEU A 452 13.96 -36.89 10.08
CA LEU A 452 13.01 -36.63 9.01
C LEU A 452 11.90 -37.68 9.01
N ARG A 453 10.64 -37.21 9.06
CA ARG A 453 9.44 -38.03 8.99
C ARG A 453 8.84 -37.98 7.59
N ARG A 454 8.62 -39.14 6.96
CA ARG A 454 8.06 -39.22 5.61
C ARG A 454 6.53 -39.18 5.66
N VAL A 455 5.91 -38.27 4.91
CA VAL A 455 4.46 -38.14 4.75
C VAL A 455 4.03 -38.71 3.40
N GLY A 456 4.63 -38.22 2.31
CA GLY A 456 4.51 -38.79 0.97
C GLY A 456 3.11 -38.72 0.34
N ARG A 457 2.27 -37.77 0.75
CA ARG A 457 0.87 -37.63 0.28
C ARG A 457 0.36 -36.20 0.40
N VAL A 458 -0.85 -35.95 -0.11
CA VAL A 458 -1.67 -34.79 0.27
C VAL A 458 -2.20 -35.00 1.68
N ASP A 459 -1.90 -34.08 2.60
CA ASP A 459 -2.43 -34.13 3.97
C ASP A 459 -2.64 -32.73 4.56
N VAL A 460 -3.30 -32.69 5.72
CA VAL A 460 -3.49 -31.49 6.53
C VAL A 460 -2.39 -31.42 7.58
N SER A 461 -1.82 -30.24 7.81
CA SER A 461 -0.87 -30.00 8.92
C SER A 461 -1.11 -28.68 9.61
N THR A 462 -0.61 -28.56 10.85
CA THR A 462 -0.38 -27.27 11.49
C THR A 462 0.75 -26.52 10.75
N LEU A 463 0.76 -25.18 10.82
CA LEU A 463 1.92 -24.39 10.38
C LEU A 463 3.07 -24.44 11.39
N GLU A 464 2.83 -24.93 12.61
CA GLU A 464 3.85 -25.17 13.64
C GLU A 464 4.65 -26.47 13.41
N LEU A 465 4.30 -27.25 12.39
CA LEU A 465 5.00 -28.50 12.09
C LEU A 465 6.48 -28.21 11.79
N GLY A 466 7.38 -28.83 12.57
CA GLY A 466 8.82 -28.59 12.53
C GLY A 466 9.35 -27.57 13.53
N ALA A 467 8.49 -26.98 14.38
CA ALA A 467 8.88 -26.05 15.42
C ALA A 467 10.00 -26.60 16.32
N GLY A 468 10.97 -25.75 16.64
CA GLY A 468 12.16 -26.09 17.41
C GLY A 468 13.24 -26.85 16.63
N THR A 469 12.99 -27.37 15.43
CA THR A 469 14.06 -28.03 14.65
C THR A 469 14.97 -27.02 13.94
N SER A 470 16.11 -27.47 13.45
CA SER A 470 17.05 -26.69 12.63
C SER A 470 16.42 -26.17 11.33
N ARG A 471 15.30 -26.76 10.89
CA ARG A 471 14.53 -26.28 9.73
C ARG A 471 13.50 -25.21 10.11
N GLY A 472 13.16 -25.07 11.40
CA GLY A 472 12.06 -24.23 11.87
C GLY A 472 10.67 -24.74 11.48
N SER A 473 9.63 -24.10 12.03
CA SER A 473 8.24 -24.38 11.67
C SER A 473 7.91 -23.92 10.24
N PHE A 474 6.81 -24.41 9.66
CA PHE A 474 6.37 -23.88 8.37
C PHE A 474 6.04 -22.39 8.42
N LEU A 475 5.48 -21.90 9.53
CA LEU A 475 5.18 -20.47 9.74
C LEU A 475 6.46 -19.61 9.72
N GLU A 476 7.53 -20.05 10.40
CA GLU A 476 8.83 -19.37 10.45
C GLU A 476 9.52 -19.30 9.08
N ARG A 477 9.26 -20.29 8.21
CA ARG A 477 9.90 -20.38 6.90
C ARG A 477 9.19 -19.57 5.82
N LEU A 478 7.93 -19.17 6.03
CA LEU A 478 7.16 -18.43 5.03
C LEU A 478 7.90 -17.19 4.55
N THR A 479 7.95 -17.02 3.23
CA THR A 479 8.49 -15.83 2.58
C THR A 479 7.41 -15.01 1.89
N ARG A 480 6.29 -15.65 1.49
CA ARG A 480 5.24 -14.97 0.75
C ARG A 480 3.86 -15.56 0.98
N ILE A 481 2.86 -14.68 0.95
CA ILE A 481 1.43 -15.00 0.91
C ILE A 481 0.92 -14.60 -0.47
N ALA A 482 0.21 -15.48 -1.16
CA ALA A 482 -0.51 -15.15 -2.39
C ALA A 482 -2.02 -15.29 -2.16
N VAL A 483 -2.80 -14.30 -2.59
CA VAL A 483 -4.25 -14.27 -2.39
C VAL A 483 -4.94 -14.36 -3.73
N ILE A 484 -5.85 -15.32 -3.87
CA ILE A 484 -6.73 -15.48 -5.03
C ILE A 484 -8.15 -15.12 -4.58
N GLY A 485 -8.59 -13.93 -4.97
CA GLY A 485 -9.89 -13.41 -4.56
C GLY A 485 -10.04 -11.92 -4.82
N GLY A 486 -10.68 -11.23 -3.88
CA GLY A 486 -10.98 -9.80 -3.93
C GLY A 486 -9.76 -8.92 -3.66
N GLU A 487 -10.02 -7.65 -3.38
CA GLU A 487 -8.98 -6.65 -3.13
C GLU A 487 -8.44 -6.73 -1.71
N ALA A 488 -7.19 -6.30 -1.50
CA ALA A 488 -6.50 -6.40 -0.21
C ALA A 488 -7.19 -5.59 0.92
N GLY A 489 -7.83 -4.48 0.56
CA GLY A 489 -8.48 -3.56 1.49
C GLY A 489 -7.51 -2.81 2.41
N GLU A 490 -8.05 -2.02 3.34
CA GLU A 490 -7.29 -1.05 4.14
C GLU A 490 -6.24 -1.70 5.07
N LEU A 491 -6.57 -2.81 5.73
CA LEU A 491 -5.65 -3.48 6.67
C LEU A 491 -4.41 -4.06 5.99
N LEU A 492 -4.49 -4.37 4.69
CA LEU A 492 -3.37 -4.88 3.89
C LEU A 492 -2.77 -3.81 2.98
N ALA A 493 -3.26 -2.57 3.05
CA ALA A 493 -2.68 -1.45 2.34
C ALA A 493 -1.23 -1.25 2.81
N GLY A 494 -0.31 -1.06 1.86
CA GLY A 494 1.13 -0.89 2.13
C GLY A 494 1.95 -2.19 2.15
N VAL A 495 1.30 -3.36 2.17
CA VAL A 495 2.00 -4.66 2.07
C VAL A 495 1.52 -5.53 0.91
N ALA A 496 0.35 -5.23 0.35
CA ALA A 496 -0.17 -5.94 -0.81
C ALA A 496 0.50 -5.45 -2.10
N GLU A 497 1.10 -6.38 -2.83
CA GLU A 497 1.62 -6.24 -4.19
C GLU A 497 0.62 -6.87 -5.17
N TYR A 498 -0.14 -6.03 -5.88
CA TYR A 498 -1.12 -6.50 -6.87
C TYR A 498 -0.45 -7.04 -8.14
N ARG A 499 -1.11 -7.99 -8.82
CA ARG A 499 -0.72 -8.39 -10.19
C ARG A 499 -0.86 -7.20 -11.15
N ALA A 500 -0.24 -7.31 -12.33
CA ALA A 500 -0.55 -6.38 -13.42
C ALA A 500 -2.04 -6.47 -13.80
N ALA A 501 -2.63 -5.37 -14.26
CA ALA A 501 -3.96 -5.37 -14.83
C ALA A 501 -3.95 -6.07 -16.20
N ALA A 502 -5.03 -6.80 -16.53
CA ALA A 502 -5.22 -7.42 -17.82
C ALA A 502 -5.47 -6.34 -18.89
N PRO A 503 -5.02 -6.55 -20.15
CA PRO A 503 -5.11 -5.50 -21.16
C PRO A 503 -6.58 -5.14 -21.47
N VAL A 504 -6.96 -3.88 -21.28
CA VAL A 504 -8.30 -3.34 -21.60
C VAL A 504 -8.46 -3.13 -23.10
N ALA A 505 -9.65 -3.41 -23.64
CA ALA A 505 -9.93 -3.17 -25.05
C ALA A 505 -10.30 -1.70 -25.32
N ALA A 506 -10.09 -1.23 -26.55
CA ALA A 506 -10.62 0.04 -26.99
C ALA A 506 -12.16 0.01 -26.89
N PRO A 507 -12.81 1.10 -26.45
CA PRO A 507 -14.26 1.18 -26.47
C PRO A 507 -14.72 1.09 -27.93
N ARG A 508 -15.61 0.13 -28.23
CA ARG A 508 -16.19 0.01 -29.57
C ARG A 508 -17.09 1.22 -29.80
N ALA A 509 -16.97 1.86 -30.97
CA ALA A 509 -17.92 2.91 -31.36
C ALA A 509 -19.34 2.36 -31.26
N ALA A 510 -20.21 3.03 -30.50
CA ALA A 510 -21.58 2.59 -30.27
C ALA A 510 -22.27 2.28 -31.61
N GLU A 511 -22.50 0.99 -31.88
CA GLU A 511 -23.30 0.59 -33.03
C GLU A 511 -24.73 1.07 -32.79
N ARG A 512 -25.23 1.95 -33.66
CA ARG A 512 -26.62 2.42 -33.60
C ARG A 512 -27.56 1.23 -33.80
N GLY A 513 -28.16 0.74 -32.71
CA GLY A 513 -29.34 -0.13 -32.78
C GLY A 513 -29.16 -1.61 -32.42
N GLY A 514 -28.06 -2.02 -31.78
CA GLY A 514 -27.94 -3.34 -31.17
C GLY A 514 -27.63 -3.21 -29.68
N GLY A 515 -28.19 -4.08 -28.82
CA GLY A 515 -27.83 -4.17 -27.40
C GLY A 515 -26.39 -4.61 -27.19
N GLY A 516 -25.45 -3.70 -27.51
CA GLY A 516 -24.00 -3.85 -27.38
C GLY A 516 -23.46 -3.36 -26.02
N PRO A 517 -22.15 -3.55 -25.76
CA PRO A 517 -21.53 -3.33 -24.45
C PRO A 517 -21.63 -1.86 -23.98
N ALA A 518 -21.45 -1.67 -22.66
CA ALA A 518 -21.67 -0.44 -21.90
C ALA A 518 -21.15 0.83 -22.61
N ALA A 519 -21.93 1.91 -22.54
CA ALA A 519 -21.51 3.22 -22.98
C ALA A 519 -20.16 3.58 -22.33
N CYS A 520 -19.24 4.16 -23.12
CA CYS A 520 -18.01 4.74 -22.59
C CYS A 520 -18.41 5.94 -21.74
N ASP A 521 -18.51 5.72 -20.44
CA ASP A 521 -18.95 6.69 -19.45
C ASP A 521 -18.12 6.51 -18.18
N ASP A 522 -18.09 7.56 -17.37
CA ASP A 522 -17.53 7.54 -16.03
C ASP A 522 -18.65 7.82 -15.01
N THR A 523 -18.30 7.94 -13.73
CA THR A 523 -19.26 8.17 -12.65
C THR A 523 -18.66 9.12 -11.62
N LEU A 524 -19.50 9.67 -10.73
CA LEU A 524 -19.01 10.47 -9.60
C LEU A 524 -18.12 9.67 -8.63
N ASP A 525 -18.18 8.33 -8.65
CA ASP A 525 -17.36 7.44 -7.82
C ASP A 525 -16.03 7.05 -8.47
N VAL A 526 -15.98 7.06 -9.80
CA VAL A 526 -14.81 6.75 -10.63
C VAL A 526 -14.85 7.66 -11.85
N ALA A 527 -14.05 8.72 -11.84
CA ALA A 527 -14.12 9.80 -12.83
C ALA A 527 -12.80 9.97 -13.58
N LEU A 528 -12.90 10.43 -14.82
CA LEU A 528 -11.76 10.78 -15.67
C LEU A 528 -11.72 12.29 -15.92
N PHE A 529 -10.51 12.84 -15.84
CA PHE A 529 -10.23 14.24 -16.06
C PHE A 529 -9.04 14.40 -17.00
N ARG A 530 -8.94 15.58 -17.60
CA ARG A 530 -7.87 15.92 -18.53
C ARG A 530 -7.30 17.31 -18.27
N SER A 531 -6.00 17.45 -18.51
CA SER A 531 -5.29 18.72 -18.53
C SER A 531 -4.39 18.79 -19.78
N PRO A 532 -4.38 19.88 -20.56
CA PRO A 532 -5.13 21.13 -20.35
C PRO A 532 -6.63 20.95 -20.62
N ARG A 533 -7.44 21.92 -20.18
CA ARG A 533 -8.91 21.91 -20.35
C ARG A 533 -9.35 21.68 -21.79
N VAL A 534 -8.61 22.28 -22.72
CA VAL A 534 -8.75 22.10 -24.17
C VAL A 534 -7.47 21.46 -24.71
N PRO A 535 -7.41 20.12 -24.79
CA PRO A 535 -6.27 19.41 -25.34
C PRO A 535 -5.97 19.84 -26.78
N HIS A 536 -4.71 20.03 -27.12
CA HIS A 536 -4.27 20.41 -28.46
C HIS A 536 -2.86 19.90 -28.76
N ALA A 537 -2.57 19.71 -30.05
CA ALA A 537 -1.23 19.34 -30.52
C ALA A 537 -0.18 20.40 -30.10
N GLY A 538 1.02 19.94 -29.77
CA GLY A 538 2.11 20.78 -29.26
C GLY A 538 2.09 21.03 -27.75
N HIS A 539 1.10 20.51 -27.02
CA HIS A 539 1.00 20.63 -25.57
C HIS A 539 0.90 19.25 -24.93
N ARG A 540 1.53 19.06 -23.76
CA ARG A 540 1.42 17.81 -23.00
C ARG A 540 -0.02 17.57 -22.59
N LEU A 541 -0.51 16.36 -22.81
CA LEU A 541 -1.79 15.88 -22.29
C LEU A 541 -1.56 15.06 -21.03
N ARG A 542 -2.27 15.40 -19.97
CA ARG A 542 -2.40 14.59 -18.76
C ARG A 542 -3.83 14.08 -18.68
N VAL A 543 -3.98 12.79 -18.40
CA VAL A 543 -5.26 12.17 -18.05
C VAL A 543 -5.16 11.67 -16.63
N ILE A 544 -6.16 12.02 -15.80
CA ILE A 544 -6.20 11.76 -14.37
C ILE A 544 -7.47 10.98 -14.09
N ALA A 545 -7.36 9.83 -13.46
CA ALA A 545 -8.47 9.05 -12.95
C ALA A 545 -8.52 9.16 -11.43
N THR A 546 -9.70 9.35 -10.87
CA THR A 546 -9.92 9.31 -9.41
C THR A 546 -10.96 8.27 -9.06
N SER A 547 -10.88 7.71 -7.85
CA SER A 547 -11.91 6.86 -7.30
C SER A 547 -12.07 6.99 -5.80
N VAL A 548 -13.31 6.94 -5.33
CA VAL A 548 -13.64 6.87 -3.90
C VAL A 548 -13.66 5.45 -3.35
N ARG A 549 -13.39 4.44 -4.18
CA ARG A 549 -13.26 3.03 -3.81
C ARG A 549 -11.91 2.49 -4.27
N PRO A 550 -11.34 1.49 -3.59
CA PRO A 550 -10.17 0.80 -4.12
C PRO A 550 -10.59 0.04 -5.40
N LEU A 551 -9.71 0.04 -6.42
CA LEU A 551 -9.98 -0.59 -7.73
C LEU A 551 -8.89 -1.60 -8.17
N GLU A 552 -7.75 -1.65 -7.47
CA GLU A 552 -6.57 -2.38 -7.92
C GLU A 552 -6.84 -3.90 -8.09
N PRO A 553 -6.29 -4.55 -9.13
CA PRO A 553 -5.43 -3.96 -10.17
C PRO A 553 -6.24 -3.18 -11.22
N VAL A 554 -5.69 -2.07 -11.70
CA VAL A 554 -6.18 -1.32 -12.89
C VAL A 554 -5.02 -0.80 -13.72
N GLU A 555 -5.27 -0.60 -15.01
CA GLU A 555 -4.44 0.22 -15.89
C GLU A 555 -5.24 1.42 -16.42
N LEU A 556 -4.54 2.52 -16.68
CA LEU A 556 -5.06 3.70 -17.36
C LEU A 556 -4.43 3.78 -18.75
N VAL A 557 -5.23 3.59 -19.79
CA VAL A 557 -4.79 3.43 -21.18
C VAL A 557 -5.43 4.49 -22.06
N LEU A 558 -4.67 5.01 -23.03
CA LEU A 558 -5.17 5.97 -24.02
C LEU A 558 -5.25 5.30 -25.40
N PHE A 559 -6.34 5.56 -26.13
CA PHE A 559 -6.53 5.14 -27.51
C PHE A 559 -6.55 6.36 -28.42
N GLY A 560 -5.64 6.38 -29.39
CA GLY A 560 -5.51 7.47 -30.36
C GLY A 560 -6.58 7.42 -31.47
N PRO A 561 -6.61 8.44 -32.35
CA PRO A 561 -7.63 8.56 -33.41
C PRO A 561 -7.62 7.43 -34.44
N ASP A 562 -6.50 6.73 -34.57
CA ASP A 562 -6.29 5.56 -35.43
C ASP A 562 -6.59 4.23 -34.73
N GLY A 563 -7.02 4.26 -33.47
CA GLY A 563 -7.21 3.10 -32.62
C GLY A 563 -5.92 2.57 -32.00
N THR A 564 -4.78 3.25 -32.18
CA THR A 564 -3.52 2.87 -31.56
C THR A 564 -3.63 2.94 -30.05
N ARG A 565 -3.21 1.87 -29.37
CA ARG A 565 -3.17 1.77 -27.91
C ARG A 565 -1.86 2.35 -27.38
N TYR A 566 -1.95 3.36 -26.55
CA TYR A 566 -0.85 3.98 -25.83
C TYR A 566 -0.89 3.55 -24.37
N VAL A 567 0.23 3.04 -23.85
CA VAL A 567 0.38 2.62 -22.45
C VAL A 567 1.49 3.44 -21.80
N PRO A 568 1.22 4.70 -21.40
CA PRO A 568 2.22 5.52 -20.71
C PRO A 568 2.54 4.95 -19.32
N ALA A 569 3.61 5.46 -18.71
CA ALA A 569 3.90 5.17 -17.32
C ALA A 569 2.77 5.73 -16.42
N VAL A 570 2.15 4.87 -15.63
CA VAL A 570 1.08 5.25 -14.70
C VAL A 570 1.68 5.70 -13.38
N HIS A 571 1.36 6.92 -12.98
CA HIS A 571 1.63 7.44 -11.66
C HIS A 571 0.47 7.11 -10.73
N ARG A 572 0.76 6.62 -9.51
CA ARG A 572 -0.24 6.19 -8.53
C ARG A 572 -0.17 7.03 -7.27
N LEU A 573 -1.32 7.55 -6.85
CA LEU A 573 -1.54 8.23 -5.58
C LEU A 573 -2.24 7.29 -4.59
N GLY A 574 -2.03 7.52 -3.30
CA GLY A 574 -2.67 6.76 -2.22
C GLY A 574 -4.18 7.00 -2.18
N GLY A 575 -4.84 6.52 -1.12
CA GLY A 575 -6.26 6.77 -0.90
C GLY A 575 -6.72 6.36 0.50
N PRO A 576 -8.00 6.61 0.84
CA PRO A 576 -9.04 7.24 0.02
C PRO A 576 -8.90 8.79 -0.10
N PRO A 577 -9.31 9.39 -1.24
CA PRO A 577 -9.64 8.77 -2.52
C PRO A 577 -8.37 8.31 -3.25
N TRP A 578 -8.49 7.28 -4.08
CA TRP A 578 -7.41 6.75 -4.93
C TRP A 578 -7.31 7.53 -6.24
N ALA A 579 -6.10 7.67 -6.77
CA ALA A 579 -5.93 8.31 -8.08
C ALA A 579 -4.76 7.76 -8.90
N TRP A 580 -4.93 7.80 -10.21
CA TRP A 580 -3.96 7.38 -11.22
C TRP A 580 -3.84 8.48 -12.26
N TRP A 581 -2.65 8.73 -12.78
CA TRP A 581 -2.51 9.65 -13.90
C TRP A 581 -1.39 9.24 -14.85
N VAL A 582 -1.57 9.63 -16.12
CA VAL A 582 -0.67 9.36 -17.22
C VAL A 582 -0.41 10.63 -18.01
N GLU A 583 0.73 10.68 -18.71
CA GLU A 583 1.07 11.77 -19.60
C GLU A 583 1.38 11.27 -21.01
N LEU A 584 1.03 12.11 -21.98
CA LEU A 584 1.40 11.96 -23.37
C LEU A 584 1.90 13.30 -23.89
N ASP A 585 3.17 13.33 -24.32
CA ASP A 585 3.75 14.48 -24.98
C ASP A 585 3.25 14.57 -26.44
N ASP A 586 2.86 15.77 -26.87
CA ASP A 586 2.43 16.09 -28.24
C ASP A 586 1.38 15.12 -28.83
N PRO A 587 0.16 15.06 -28.26
CA PRO A 587 -0.89 14.18 -28.76
C PRO A 587 -1.34 14.58 -30.17
N ALA A 588 -1.53 13.59 -31.04
CA ALA A 588 -2.07 13.82 -32.37
C ALA A 588 -3.49 14.40 -32.32
N ALA A 589 -3.80 15.37 -33.19
CA ALA A 589 -5.13 15.93 -33.29
C ALA A 589 -6.16 14.90 -33.78
N GLY A 590 -7.31 14.81 -33.10
CA GLY A 590 -8.37 13.84 -33.40
C GLY A 590 -9.18 13.45 -32.18
N GLU A 591 -10.00 12.42 -32.32
CA GLU A 591 -10.77 11.82 -31.21
C GLU A 591 -9.89 10.82 -30.46
N TRP A 592 -9.91 10.90 -29.14
CA TRP A 592 -9.19 10.04 -28.22
C TRP A 592 -10.17 9.38 -27.25
N ALA A 593 -9.77 8.23 -26.70
CA ALA A 593 -10.46 7.62 -25.56
C ALA A 593 -9.46 7.32 -24.44
N ALA A 594 -9.84 7.61 -23.20
CA ALA A 594 -9.16 7.15 -22.00
C ALA A 594 -9.99 6.05 -21.35
N VAL A 595 -9.34 4.97 -20.90
CA VAL A 595 -10.00 3.84 -20.25
C VAL A 595 -9.23 3.45 -19.00
N LEU A 596 -9.93 3.38 -17.87
CA LEU A 596 -9.45 2.78 -16.63
C LEU A 596 -10.11 1.41 -16.43
N GLY A 597 -9.33 0.35 -16.24
CA GLY A 597 -9.90 -0.97 -16.01
C GLY A 597 -8.90 -2.12 -15.87
N ASP A 598 -9.43 -3.34 -15.80
CA ASP A 598 -8.72 -4.62 -15.73
C ASP A 598 -9.41 -5.62 -16.66
N GLY A 599 -8.87 -5.80 -17.87
CA GLY A 599 -9.43 -6.73 -18.85
C GLY A 599 -10.79 -6.28 -19.38
N THR A 600 -11.84 -7.06 -19.11
CA THR A 600 -13.22 -6.73 -19.51
C THR A 600 -13.91 -5.84 -18.47
N ARG A 601 -13.36 -5.73 -17.26
CA ARG A 601 -13.82 -4.80 -16.23
C ARG A 601 -13.37 -3.38 -16.55
N VAL A 602 -14.26 -2.59 -17.15
CA VAL A 602 -14.06 -1.15 -17.36
C VAL A 602 -14.67 -0.40 -16.18
N GLU A 603 -13.85 0.34 -15.44
CA GLU A 603 -14.27 1.11 -14.25
C GLU A 603 -14.62 2.56 -14.61
N ALA A 604 -13.94 3.15 -15.59
CA ALA A 604 -14.29 4.45 -16.17
C ALA A 604 -13.79 4.58 -17.62
N CYS A 605 -14.52 5.34 -18.43
CA CYS A 605 -14.16 5.60 -19.82
C CYS A 605 -14.59 7.00 -20.24
N GLU A 606 -13.70 7.75 -20.89
CA GLU A 606 -14.01 9.08 -21.42
C GLU A 606 -13.54 9.17 -22.88
N THR A 607 -14.35 9.79 -23.75
CA THR A 607 -13.92 10.20 -25.09
C THR A 607 -13.76 11.71 -25.17
N PHE A 608 -12.66 12.19 -25.75
CA PHE A 608 -12.37 13.62 -25.88
C PHE A 608 -11.61 13.94 -27.16
N ARG A 609 -11.68 15.20 -27.59
CA ARG A 609 -11.04 15.67 -28.82
C ARG A 609 -9.79 16.48 -28.53
N VAL A 610 -8.69 16.14 -29.21
CA VAL A 610 -7.46 16.93 -29.27
C VAL A 610 -7.50 17.86 -30.48
N ALA A 611 -7.44 19.17 -30.25
CA ALA A 611 -7.46 20.19 -31.30
C ALA A 611 -6.11 20.28 -32.05
N ARG A 612 -6.12 20.84 -33.27
CA ARG A 612 -4.90 21.04 -34.06
C ARG A 612 -4.03 22.19 -33.56
N HIS A 613 -4.62 23.17 -32.88
CA HIS A 613 -3.96 24.39 -32.43
C HIS A 613 -4.48 24.76 -31.06
N ALA A 614 -3.66 25.50 -30.30
CA ALA A 614 -4.07 26.08 -29.03
C ALA A 614 -5.34 26.95 -29.17
N PRO A 615 -6.25 26.93 -28.18
CA PRO A 615 -7.38 27.85 -28.15
C PRO A 615 -6.86 29.29 -28.07
N ARG A 616 -7.54 30.23 -28.75
CA ARG A 616 -7.25 31.66 -28.58
C ARG A 616 -7.88 32.16 -27.29
N ALA A 617 -7.10 32.82 -26.43
CA ALA A 617 -7.62 33.50 -25.26
C ALA A 617 -8.63 34.60 -25.70
N ALA A 618 -9.85 34.53 -25.17
CA ALA A 618 -10.86 35.55 -25.40
C ALA A 618 -10.56 36.79 -24.53
N PRO A 619 -10.80 38.01 -25.01
CA PRO A 619 -10.72 39.21 -24.17
C PRO A 619 -11.69 39.13 -23.00
N ARG A 620 -11.26 39.58 -21.82
CA ARG A 620 -12.10 39.62 -20.63
C ARG A 620 -13.11 40.78 -20.71
N GLU A 621 -14.37 40.51 -20.38
CA GLU A 621 -15.42 41.54 -20.32
C GLU A 621 -15.28 42.43 -19.08
N ALA A 622 -15.55 43.73 -19.24
CA ALA A 622 -15.51 44.68 -18.13
C ALA A 622 -16.60 44.37 -17.08
N GLY A 623 -16.20 44.25 -15.81
CA GLY A 623 -17.11 43.91 -14.72
C GLY A 623 -17.44 42.41 -14.58
N ALA A 624 -16.80 41.54 -15.39
CA ALA A 624 -16.93 40.10 -15.23
C ALA A 624 -16.43 39.64 -13.83
N PRO A 625 -17.04 38.60 -13.24
CA PRO A 625 -16.55 38.00 -11.99
C PRO A 625 -15.16 37.40 -12.21
N PRO A 626 -14.26 37.36 -11.19
CA PRO A 626 -12.95 36.72 -11.27
C PRO A 626 -12.91 35.47 -12.16
N TRP A 627 -13.85 34.54 -11.95
CA TRP A 627 -14.19 33.50 -12.91
C TRP A 627 -15.67 33.08 -12.79
N THR A 628 -16.21 32.50 -13.86
CA THR A 628 -17.53 31.86 -13.88
C THR A 628 -17.49 30.44 -13.30
N SER A 629 -18.62 29.93 -12.80
CA SER A 629 -18.67 28.61 -12.15
C SER A 629 -19.72 27.66 -12.78
N PRO A 630 -19.43 27.05 -13.95
CA PRO A 630 -20.32 26.08 -14.58
C PRO A 630 -20.28 24.68 -13.96
N LEU A 631 -19.23 24.34 -13.20
CA LEU A 631 -19.11 23.06 -12.49
C LEU A 631 -19.52 23.21 -11.02
N ALA A 632 -19.77 22.09 -10.35
CA ALA A 632 -20.13 22.03 -8.93
C ALA A 632 -19.11 21.23 -8.13
N TRP A 633 -19.04 21.48 -6.82
CA TRP A 633 -18.33 20.60 -5.90
C TRP A 633 -19.16 19.34 -5.67
N GLU A 634 -18.79 18.27 -6.37
CA GLU A 634 -19.34 16.93 -6.27
C GLU A 634 -18.23 15.94 -5.89
N ARG A 635 -18.60 14.68 -5.65
CA ARG A 635 -17.70 13.64 -5.14
C ARG A 635 -16.43 13.46 -5.98
N ASP A 636 -16.56 13.51 -7.29
CA ASP A 636 -15.47 13.40 -8.26
C ASP A 636 -14.50 14.60 -8.22
N THR A 637 -15.02 15.81 -8.11
CA THR A 637 -14.22 17.04 -8.03
C THR A 637 -13.54 17.20 -6.66
N GLU A 638 -14.17 16.73 -5.57
CA GLU A 638 -13.52 16.60 -4.26
C GLU A 638 -12.40 15.56 -4.32
N ALA A 639 -12.63 14.43 -5.01
CA ALA A 639 -11.60 13.42 -5.20
C ALA A 639 -10.41 13.93 -6.03
N LEU A 640 -10.68 14.72 -7.08
CA LEU A 640 -9.63 15.37 -7.87
C LEU A 640 -8.89 16.45 -7.07
N TYR A 641 -9.57 17.19 -6.20
CA TYR A 641 -8.91 18.14 -5.30
C TYR A 641 -7.95 17.44 -4.34
N ALA A 642 -8.37 16.30 -3.77
CA ALA A 642 -7.49 15.49 -2.93
C ALA A 642 -6.28 14.96 -3.71
N ALA A 643 -6.49 14.42 -4.91
CA ALA A 643 -5.39 13.97 -5.78
C ALA A 643 -4.42 15.11 -6.13
N PHE A 644 -4.94 16.32 -6.38
CA PHE A 644 -4.12 17.51 -6.61
C PHE A 644 -3.25 17.86 -5.40
N VAL A 645 -3.83 17.91 -4.20
CA VAL A 645 -3.07 18.23 -2.98
C VAL A 645 -2.02 17.15 -2.69
N GLU A 646 -2.37 15.87 -2.83
CA GLU A 646 -1.42 14.78 -2.59
C GLU A 646 -0.23 14.83 -3.55
N GLN A 647 -0.48 14.99 -4.85
CA GLN A 647 0.60 15.07 -5.83
C GLN A 647 1.46 16.33 -5.63
N LEU A 648 0.86 17.46 -5.24
CA LEU A 648 1.58 18.70 -5.02
C LEU A 648 2.64 18.56 -3.93
N PHE A 649 2.30 17.89 -2.82
CA PHE A 649 3.18 17.69 -1.66
C PHE A 649 3.87 16.32 -1.62
N ARG A 650 3.88 15.59 -2.75
CA ARG A 650 4.47 14.26 -2.84
C ARG A 650 6.00 14.34 -2.71
N GLU A 651 6.53 13.54 -1.79
CA GLU A 651 7.97 13.33 -1.58
C GLU A 651 8.21 11.90 -1.09
N PRO A 652 9.44 11.36 -1.24
CA PRO A 652 9.82 10.10 -0.63
C PRO A 652 9.46 10.03 0.86
N VAL A 653 9.15 8.81 1.31
CA VAL A 653 8.84 8.51 2.71
C VAL A 653 10.10 8.72 3.55
N GLY A 654 9.99 9.44 4.67
CA GLY A 654 11.11 9.70 5.60
C GLY A 654 11.90 10.98 5.32
N GLU A 655 11.58 11.74 4.27
CA GLU A 655 12.22 13.03 4.00
C GLU A 655 11.33 14.19 4.50
N GLU A 656 11.85 15.07 5.36
CA GLU A 656 11.21 16.36 5.59
C GLU A 656 11.49 17.27 4.40
N ALA A 657 10.44 17.81 3.80
CA ALA A 657 10.56 18.76 2.71
C ALA A 657 10.07 20.13 3.14
N THR A 658 10.81 21.14 2.71
CA THR A 658 10.47 22.56 2.86
C THR A 658 10.77 23.26 1.54
N TRP A 659 9.81 24.04 1.09
CA TRP A 659 9.86 24.82 -0.14
C TRP A 659 9.90 26.30 0.20
N PRO A 660 10.54 27.14 -0.65
CA PRO A 660 10.67 28.56 -0.37
C PRO A 660 9.31 29.27 -0.33
N ASP A 661 8.35 28.85 -1.16
CA ASP A 661 6.98 29.35 -1.16
C ASP A 661 6.02 28.37 -1.87
N LEU A 662 4.73 28.68 -1.86
CA LEU A 662 3.72 27.89 -2.58
C LEU A 662 3.90 28.00 -4.11
N GLN A 663 4.42 29.11 -4.61
CA GLN A 663 4.61 29.31 -6.05
C GLN A 663 5.64 28.33 -6.64
N ALA A 664 6.71 28.00 -5.91
CA ALA A 664 7.71 27.00 -6.30
C ALA A 664 7.11 25.60 -6.48
N LEU A 665 6.06 25.27 -5.72
CA LEU A 665 5.32 24.01 -5.88
C LEU A 665 4.40 24.04 -7.10
N LEU A 666 3.66 25.13 -7.30
CA LEU A 666 2.66 25.24 -8.37
C LEU A 666 3.28 25.37 -9.76
N SER A 667 4.47 25.99 -9.87
CA SER A 667 5.21 26.11 -11.13
C SER A 667 5.92 24.82 -11.55
N ASP A 668 6.04 23.82 -10.67
CA ASP A 668 6.64 22.53 -11.03
C ASP A 668 5.61 21.64 -11.77
N PRO A 669 5.77 21.39 -13.08
CA PRO A 669 4.83 20.59 -13.85
C PRO A 669 4.77 19.14 -13.35
N ALA A 670 5.80 18.62 -12.67
CA ALA A 670 5.78 17.26 -12.12
C ALA A 670 4.90 17.15 -10.86
N ARG A 671 4.60 18.28 -10.18
CA ARG A 671 3.80 18.33 -8.93
C ARG A 671 2.38 18.83 -9.17
N ASN A 672 2.22 19.81 -10.05
CA ASN A 672 0.93 20.42 -10.29
C ASN A 672 0.15 19.63 -11.35
N LEU A 673 -0.83 18.82 -10.91
CA LEU A 673 -1.71 18.06 -11.81
C LEU A 673 -2.46 18.94 -12.82
N LEU A 674 -2.65 20.23 -12.51
CA LEU A 674 -3.34 21.23 -13.33
C LEU A 674 -2.37 22.30 -13.86
N HIS A 675 -1.10 21.93 -14.05
CA HIS A 675 -0.10 22.81 -14.65
C HIS A 675 -0.54 23.22 -16.07
N ASP A 676 -0.54 24.53 -16.32
CA ASP A 676 -1.00 25.21 -17.53
C ASP A 676 -2.36 24.71 -18.03
N HIS A 677 -3.27 24.38 -17.10
CA HIS A 677 -4.58 23.82 -17.41
C HIS A 677 -5.43 24.75 -18.29
N LEU A 678 -5.29 26.06 -18.13
CA LEU A 678 -6.01 27.06 -18.92
C LEU A 678 -5.30 27.39 -20.24
N GLY A 679 -4.04 26.99 -20.40
CA GLY A 679 -3.20 27.27 -21.57
C GLY A 679 -2.81 28.75 -21.66
N LEU A 680 -2.63 29.42 -20.51
CA LEU A 680 -2.30 30.84 -20.43
C LEU A 680 -0.88 31.08 -19.91
N GLY A 681 -0.11 30.02 -19.61
CA GLY A 681 1.15 30.13 -18.88
C GLY A 681 0.95 30.63 -17.44
N GLU A 682 -0.23 30.37 -16.88
CA GLU A 682 -0.65 31.00 -15.64
C GLU A 682 0.23 30.65 -14.43
N ASP A 683 0.77 29.43 -14.39
CA ASP A 683 1.53 28.92 -13.25
C ASP A 683 2.95 29.49 -13.17
N GLU A 684 3.43 30.15 -14.22
CA GLU A 684 4.73 30.84 -14.23
C GLU A 684 4.61 32.30 -13.76
N THR A 685 3.42 32.87 -13.90
CA THR A 685 3.18 34.31 -13.72
C THR A 685 2.57 34.65 -12.36
N LEU A 686 1.88 33.72 -11.72
CA LEU A 686 1.33 33.89 -10.39
C LEU A 686 2.43 34.07 -9.33
N ARG A 687 2.06 34.71 -8.22
CA ARG A 687 2.91 34.87 -7.02
C ARG A 687 2.04 34.66 -5.78
N LEU A 688 2.10 33.45 -5.23
CA LEU A 688 1.31 33.04 -4.07
C LEU A 688 2.24 32.78 -2.87
N VAL A 689 2.12 33.62 -1.84
CA VAL A 689 2.95 33.56 -0.61
C VAL A 689 2.02 33.53 0.61
N PRO A 690 1.38 32.38 0.89
CA PRO A 690 0.44 32.26 2.00
C PRO A 690 1.15 32.10 3.35
N ASP A 691 0.48 32.49 4.44
CA ASP A 691 0.77 31.97 5.78
C ASP A 691 -0.04 30.67 6.07
N CYS A 692 0.04 30.15 7.31
CA CYS A 692 -0.67 28.92 7.67
C CYS A 692 -2.19 29.01 7.51
N ALA A 693 -2.80 30.19 7.74
CA ALA A 693 -4.23 30.39 7.61
C ALA A 693 -4.66 30.58 6.15
N ASP A 694 -3.81 31.18 5.34
CA ASP A 694 -4.04 31.42 3.91
C ASP A 694 -3.90 30.14 3.07
N LEU A 695 -2.94 29.27 3.39
CA LEU A 695 -2.60 28.08 2.60
C LEU A 695 -3.82 27.23 2.18
N PRO A 696 -4.72 26.80 3.10
CA PRO A 696 -5.91 26.04 2.69
C PRO A 696 -6.80 26.82 1.70
N TYR A 697 -7.01 28.12 1.93
CA TYR A 697 -7.82 28.95 1.05
C TYR A 697 -7.17 29.16 -0.31
N PHE A 698 -5.84 29.31 -0.36
CA PHE A 698 -5.08 29.48 -1.59
C PHE A 698 -5.16 28.23 -2.47
N LEU A 699 -4.94 27.05 -1.89
CA LEU A 699 -5.06 25.78 -2.60
C LEU A 699 -6.48 25.57 -3.15
N ARG A 700 -7.50 25.78 -2.31
CA ARG A 700 -8.91 25.59 -2.70
C ARG A 700 -9.35 26.59 -3.76
N ALA A 701 -8.97 27.87 -3.64
CA ALA A 701 -9.31 28.90 -4.61
C ALA A 701 -8.58 28.70 -5.94
N TYR A 702 -7.29 28.36 -5.90
CA TYR A 702 -6.50 28.04 -7.09
C TYR A 702 -7.11 26.88 -7.87
N PHE A 703 -7.44 25.78 -7.18
CA PHE A 703 -8.09 24.63 -7.79
C PHE A 703 -9.48 24.99 -8.35
N ALA A 704 -10.29 25.72 -7.58
CA ALA A 704 -11.61 26.16 -8.03
C ALA A 704 -11.55 27.05 -9.26
N TRP A 705 -10.56 27.94 -9.34
CA TRP A 705 -10.35 28.80 -10.51
C TRP A 705 -9.95 27.99 -11.75
N LYS A 706 -9.01 27.04 -11.60
CA LYS A 706 -8.56 26.16 -12.68
C LYS A 706 -9.70 25.36 -13.28
N LEU A 707 -10.54 24.75 -12.45
CA LEU A 707 -11.68 23.94 -12.92
C LEU A 707 -12.96 24.74 -13.16
N ARG A 708 -12.99 26.04 -12.81
CA ARG A 708 -14.19 26.88 -12.87
C ARG A 708 -15.31 26.36 -11.95
N LEU A 709 -14.97 26.10 -10.69
CA LEU A 709 -15.87 25.74 -9.59
C LEU A 709 -16.29 27.01 -8.80
N PRO A 710 -17.41 27.01 -8.07
CA PRO A 710 -17.75 28.09 -7.15
C PRO A 710 -16.79 28.09 -5.95
N PHE A 711 -16.50 29.29 -5.44
CA PHE A 711 -15.66 29.47 -4.26
C PHE A 711 -16.26 30.54 -3.35
N ALA A 712 -16.28 30.25 -2.05
CA ALA A 712 -16.84 31.10 -1.02
C ALA A 712 -15.85 31.27 0.15
N PHE A 713 -15.84 32.43 0.78
CA PHE A 713 -15.07 32.71 1.99
C PHE A 713 -15.76 33.75 2.87
N ARG A 714 -15.46 33.75 4.17
CA ARG A 714 -16.05 34.67 5.15
C ARG A 714 -14.99 35.51 5.86
N ARG A 715 -15.41 36.72 6.24
CA ARG A 715 -14.67 37.62 7.14
C ARG A 715 -15.21 37.43 8.55
N CYS A 716 -14.47 36.69 9.38
CA CYS A 716 -14.89 36.36 10.73
C CYS A 716 -14.24 37.30 11.76
N THR A 717 -14.80 37.36 12.96
CA THR A 717 -14.14 37.98 14.11
C THR A 717 -13.00 37.06 14.61
N ARG A 718 -12.01 37.63 15.31
CA ARG A 718 -10.87 36.86 15.83
C ARG A 718 -11.20 35.96 17.05
N GLY A 719 -12.34 36.15 17.69
CA GLY A 719 -12.72 35.50 18.96
C GLY A 719 -11.86 35.94 20.15
N ARG A 720 -12.36 35.71 21.37
CA ARG A 720 -11.68 35.93 22.67
C ARG A 720 -12.17 34.91 23.70
N GLU A 721 -11.60 34.89 24.91
CA GLU A 721 -12.05 33.95 25.95
C GLU A 721 -13.58 34.02 26.18
N GLY A 722 -14.24 32.86 26.06
CA GLY A 722 -15.69 32.75 26.24
C GLY A 722 -16.55 33.37 25.12
N ALA A 723 -15.95 33.97 24.09
CA ALA A 723 -16.65 34.50 22.91
C ALA A 723 -15.96 34.01 21.62
N PRO A 724 -16.45 32.91 21.02
CA PRO A 724 -15.79 32.28 19.88
C PRO A 724 -15.86 33.14 18.60
N PRO A 725 -15.04 32.83 17.57
CA PRO A 725 -15.11 33.48 16.27
C PRO A 725 -16.52 33.42 15.66
N LEU A 726 -17.01 34.58 15.19
CA LEU A 726 -18.31 34.72 14.54
C LEU A 726 -18.12 35.17 13.08
N CYS A 727 -18.85 34.54 12.17
CA CYS A 727 -18.81 34.87 10.75
C CYS A 727 -20.19 35.29 10.25
N PRO A 728 -20.28 36.13 9.21
CA PRO A 728 -21.55 36.47 8.58
C PRO A 728 -22.19 35.25 7.92
N ALA A 729 -23.53 35.22 7.88
CA ALA A 729 -24.28 34.13 7.26
C ALA A 729 -24.00 34.02 5.75
N VAL A 730 -24.03 35.16 5.04
CA VAL A 730 -23.75 35.23 3.60
C VAL A 730 -22.24 35.35 3.36
N PRO A 731 -21.62 34.45 2.59
CA PRO A 731 -20.20 34.52 2.28
C PRO A 731 -19.92 35.50 1.13
N TYR A 732 -18.68 35.98 1.06
CA TYR A 732 -18.13 36.54 -0.17
C TYR A 732 -17.77 35.41 -1.13
N SER A 733 -17.74 35.67 -2.44
CA SER A 733 -17.46 34.61 -3.42
C SER A 733 -16.75 35.10 -4.67
N ASN A 734 -16.33 34.17 -5.53
CA ASN A 734 -15.82 34.51 -6.86
C ASN A 734 -16.87 35.18 -7.76
N LEU A 735 -18.17 35.05 -7.47
CA LEU A 735 -19.27 35.66 -8.25
C LEU A 735 -19.82 36.96 -7.62
N ASP A 736 -19.44 37.24 -6.38
CA ASP A 736 -19.78 38.45 -5.62
C ASP A 736 -18.62 38.80 -4.66
N PRO A 737 -17.46 39.24 -5.19
CA PRO A 737 -16.24 39.37 -4.41
C PRO A 737 -16.28 40.53 -3.41
N ASP A 738 -17.15 41.53 -3.62
CA ASP A 738 -17.36 42.68 -2.74
C ASP A 738 -18.67 42.64 -1.95
N GLY A 739 -19.51 41.61 -2.15
CA GLY A 739 -20.79 41.47 -1.48
C GLY A 739 -21.86 42.46 -1.96
N SER A 740 -21.60 43.19 -3.05
CA SER A 740 -22.48 44.23 -3.56
C SER A 740 -23.81 43.64 -4.06
N ARG A 741 -23.78 42.43 -4.65
CA ARG A 741 -24.99 41.77 -5.15
C ARG A 741 -25.86 41.28 -4.00
N ALA A 742 -25.25 40.65 -2.99
CA ALA A 742 -25.96 40.24 -1.78
C ALA A 742 -26.62 41.44 -1.07
N ALA A 743 -25.91 42.56 -0.94
CA ALA A 743 -26.45 43.78 -0.34
C ALA A 743 -27.63 44.36 -1.13
N ALA A 744 -27.54 44.38 -2.47
CA ALA A 744 -28.62 44.86 -3.34
C ALA A 744 -29.89 43.98 -3.23
N LEU A 745 -29.73 42.65 -3.17
CA LEU A 745 -30.84 41.71 -3.00
C LEU A 745 -31.53 41.87 -1.64
N ALA A 746 -30.75 42.05 -0.56
CA ALA A 746 -31.30 42.30 0.78
C ALA A 746 -32.08 43.63 0.83
N ALA A 747 -31.57 44.69 0.21
CA ALA A 747 -32.28 45.97 0.10
C ALA A 747 -33.58 45.86 -0.72
N GLY A 748 -33.56 45.06 -1.80
CA GLY A 748 -34.75 44.77 -2.61
C GLY A 748 -35.82 43.97 -1.86
N ALA A 749 -35.42 43.02 -1.01
CA ALA A 749 -36.34 42.25 -0.16
C ALA A 749 -36.94 43.11 0.98
N ALA A 750 -36.16 44.04 1.55
CA ALA A 750 -36.63 44.97 2.56
C ALA A 750 -37.57 46.06 2.00
N GLY A 751 -37.49 46.36 0.70
CA GLY A 751 -38.34 47.34 0.01
C GLY A 751 -39.83 46.93 -0.15
N GLY A 752 -40.23 45.74 0.30
CA GLY A 752 -41.61 45.25 0.25
C GLY A 752 -42.43 45.44 1.54
N ALA A 753 -41.82 45.87 2.65
CA ALA A 753 -42.50 46.14 3.90
C ALA A 753 -42.14 47.55 4.38
N GLY A 754 -43.10 48.48 4.27
CA GLY A 754 -42.92 49.83 4.77
C GLY A 754 -42.74 49.85 6.29
N ALA A 755 -41.70 50.52 6.76
CA ALA A 755 -41.73 51.44 7.91
C ALA A 755 -40.34 52.04 8.15
N GLU A 756 -40.36 53.33 8.50
CA GLU A 756 -39.24 54.17 8.90
C GLU A 756 -38.51 53.65 10.15
N GLY A 757 -37.22 53.95 10.23
CA GLY A 757 -36.51 54.15 11.50
C GLY A 757 -35.54 53.04 11.91
N ALA A 758 -34.24 53.25 11.64
CA ALA A 758 -33.13 53.09 12.60
C ALA A 758 -31.79 53.27 11.87
N ALA A 759 -31.11 54.38 12.16
CA ALA A 759 -29.69 54.52 11.85
C ALA A 759 -28.87 53.59 12.75
N PRO A 760 -27.79 52.94 12.25
CA PRO A 760 -26.88 52.19 13.10
C PRO A 760 -26.02 53.16 13.94
N PRO A 761 -25.63 52.77 15.18
CA PRO A 761 -24.80 53.60 16.03
C PRO A 761 -23.38 53.67 15.47
N ALA A 762 -22.82 54.87 15.51
CA ALA A 762 -21.42 55.13 15.25
C ALA A 762 -20.63 54.84 16.54
N GLU A 763 -19.92 53.72 16.61
CA GLU A 763 -18.81 53.54 17.55
C GLU A 763 -17.96 52.33 17.13
N GLU A 764 -16.85 52.62 16.45
CA GLU A 764 -15.56 51.91 16.41
C GLU A 764 -14.74 52.51 15.25
N ARG A 765 -14.50 53.83 15.33
CA ARG A 765 -13.38 54.47 14.62
C ARG A 765 -12.29 54.69 15.64
N GLY A 766 -11.45 53.69 15.83
CA GLY A 766 -10.35 53.81 16.78
C GLY A 766 -9.61 52.50 16.97
N GLU A 767 -8.96 52.01 15.91
CA GLU A 767 -7.74 51.18 15.90
C GLU A 767 -7.54 50.52 14.53
N GLY A 768 -7.64 51.32 13.45
CA GLY A 768 -7.27 50.90 12.09
C GLY A 768 -6.29 51.85 11.40
N ALA A 769 -5.95 52.98 12.05
CA ALA A 769 -5.23 54.09 11.42
C ALA A 769 -3.71 54.09 11.66
N ARG A 770 -3.14 52.99 12.18
CA ARG A 770 -1.69 52.90 12.45
C ARG A 770 -0.93 51.86 11.62
N ALA A 771 -1.61 51.06 10.81
CA ALA A 771 -1.01 50.09 9.89
C ALA A 771 -0.84 50.61 8.44
N GLU A 772 -1.17 51.87 8.16
CA GLU A 772 -0.99 52.49 6.83
C GLU A 772 0.35 53.23 6.66
N ARG A 773 1.29 53.09 7.62
CA ARG A 773 2.63 53.69 7.52
C ARG A 773 3.70 52.65 7.84
N GLU A 774 3.86 51.68 6.94
CA GLU A 774 5.14 51.02 6.61
C GLU A 774 4.93 49.92 5.53
N ALA A 775 4.26 50.27 4.44
CA ALA A 775 4.34 49.53 3.18
C ALA A 775 4.98 50.46 2.13
N GLY A 776 6.29 50.66 2.29
CA GLY A 776 7.10 51.43 1.37
C GLY A 776 7.51 50.59 0.16
N THR A 777 7.12 51.07 -1.02
CA THR A 777 7.57 50.67 -2.38
C THR A 777 6.77 49.60 -3.13
N ALA A 778 5.49 49.88 -3.38
CA ALA A 778 4.93 49.72 -4.72
C ALA A 778 4.13 50.98 -5.06
N GLY A 779 4.52 51.67 -6.14
CA GLY A 779 3.88 52.90 -6.57
C GLY A 779 2.39 52.70 -6.79
N GLY A 780 1.57 53.44 -6.04
CA GLY A 780 0.15 53.56 -6.27
C GLY A 780 -0.12 54.21 -7.62
N ASN A 781 -0.42 53.40 -8.62
CA ASN A 781 -1.30 53.79 -9.71
C ASN A 781 -2.69 53.25 -9.38
N ALA A 782 -3.72 54.07 -9.56
CA ALA A 782 -5.11 53.64 -9.55
C ALA A 782 -5.25 52.42 -10.50
N ALA A 783 -5.47 51.23 -9.95
CA ALA A 783 -5.50 50.00 -10.72
C ALA A 783 -6.68 50.03 -11.71
N GLY A 784 -6.37 49.89 -12.99
CA GLY A 784 -7.39 49.63 -14.02
C GLY A 784 -8.01 48.25 -13.81
N ALA A 785 -9.14 47.97 -14.48
CA ALA A 785 -9.75 46.64 -14.44
C ALA A 785 -8.76 45.57 -14.92
N PRO A 786 -8.78 44.35 -14.35
CA PRO A 786 -7.85 43.28 -14.71
C PRO A 786 -7.97 42.95 -16.20
N ARG A 787 -6.83 42.83 -16.87
CA ARG A 787 -6.71 42.68 -18.33
C ARG A 787 -7.02 41.26 -18.80
N ASP A 788 -6.74 40.28 -17.95
CA ASP A 788 -6.94 38.86 -18.23
C ASP A 788 -7.42 38.10 -16.98
N ASP A 789 -7.67 36.81 -17.15
CA ASP A 789 -8.17 35.93 -16.09
C ASP A 789 -7.14 35.64 -15.00
N VAL A 790 -5.83 35.77 -15.28
CA VAL A 790 -4.76 35.55 -14.31
C VAL A 790 -4.63 36.76 -13.39
N GLU A 791 -4.63 37.98 -13.95
CA GLU A 791 -4.65 39.23 -13.19
C GLU A 791 -5.92 39.32 -12.32
N ALA A 792 -7.07 38.90 -12.84
CA ALA A 792 -8.33 38.85 -12.09
C ALA A 792 -8.28 37.85 -10.91
N PHE A 793 -7.67 36.68 -11.09
CA PHE A 793 -7.47 35.72 -10.01
C PHE A 793 -6.48 36.23 -8.96
N ALA A 794 -5.37 36.86 -9.39
CA ALA A 794 -4.37 37.44 -8.49
C ALA A 794 -4.97 38.57 -7.60
N GLU A 795 -5.82 39.43 -8.17
CA GLU A 795 -6.54 40.44 -7.38
C GLU A 795 -7.54 39.80 -6.40
N PHE A 796 -8.24 38.74 -6.83
CA PHE A 796 -9.19 38.01 -5.99
C PHE A 796 -8.48 37.32 -4.82
N ILE A 797 -7.39 36.61 -5.06
CA ILE A 797 -6.68 35.89 -4.00
C ILE A 797 -6.03 36.85 -3.00
N GLY A 798 -5.54 38.00 -3.45
CA GLY A 798 -5.08 39.06 -2.55
C GLY A 798 -6.20 39.61 -1.65
N ARG A 799 -7.46 39.59 -2.11
CA ARG A 799 -8.63 39.93 -1.28
C ARG A 799 -8.92 38.86 -0.24
N VAL A 800 -8.79 37.58 -0.61
CA VAL A 800 -8.95 36.45 0.32
C VAL A 800 -7.91 36.56 1.44
N ALA A 801 -6.63 36.76 1.12
CA ALA A 801 -5.53 36.91 2.09
C ALA A 801 -5.78 38.04 3.10
N ARG A 802 -6.33 39.17 2.66
CA ARG A 802 -6.68 40.30 3.55
C ARG A 802 -7.95 40.07 4.40
N SER A 803 -8.66 38.97 4.18
CA SER A 803 -9.98 38.72 4.75
C SER A 803 -10.01 37.53 5.71
N VAL A 804 -9.20 36.50 5.44
CA VAL A 804 -9.13 35.29 6.25
C VAL A 804 -7.99 35.38 7.25
N HIS A 805 -8.11 34.64 8.35
CA HIS A 805 -7.07 34.53 9.38
C HIS A 805 -7.30 33.23 10.16
N SER A 806 -6.39 32.83 11.04
CA SER A 806 -6.47 31.54 11.73
C SER A 806 -7.75 31.29 12.54
N ALA A 807 -8.45 32.33 13.00
CA ALA A 807 -9.73 32.18 13.69
C ALA A 807 -10.91 31.82 12.74
N THR A 808 -10.77 32.06 11.43
CA THR A 808 -11.79 31.71 10.41
C THR A 808 -12.00 30.20 10.35
N ALA A 809 -10.92 29.43 10.51
CA ALA A 809 -10.98 27.96 10.55
C ALA A 809 -11.44 27.38 11.90
N ARG A 810 -11.60 28.21 12.94
CA ARG A 810 -11.79 27.78 14.35
C ARG A 810 -13.16 28.17 14.93
N THR A 811 -14.14 28.42 14.09
CA THR A 811 -15.53 28.66 14.52
C THR A 811 -16.05 27.51 15.38
N VAL A 812 -17.08 27.77 16.19
CA VAL A 812 -17.74 26.72 16.97
C VAL A 812 -18.23 25.58 16.07
N PRO A 813 -18.14 24.31 16.48
CA PRO A 813 -18.48 23.17 15.62
C PRO A 813 -19.89 23.21 15.02
N GLY A 814 -20.88 23.60 15.81
CA GLY A 814 -22.30 23.57 15.43
C GLY A 814 -22.80 24.70 14.53
N THR A 815 -21.97 25.66 14.13
CA THR A 815 -22.44 26.80 13.32
C THR A 815 -22.47 26.46 11.82
N ASP A 816 -23.56 26.82 11.15
CA ASP A 816 -23.65 26.80 9.68
C ASP A 816 -22.91 28.00 9.05
N ALA A 817 -22.74 29.09 9.80
CA ALA A 817 -22.03 30.29 9.37
C ALA A 817 -20.51 30.09 9.52
N SER A 818 -19.95 29.16 8.74
CA SER A 818 -18.52 28.89 8.64
C SER A 818 -18.15 28.33 7.27
N ASP A 819 -16.91 28.54 6.84
CA ASP A 819 -16.38 28.02 5.57
C ASP A 819 -15.96 26.54 5.70
N LEU A 820 -15.70 26.09 6.93
CA LEU A 820 -15.25 24.73 7.24
C LEU A 820 -16.18 24.10 8.29
N TYR A 821 -16.31 22.78 8.27
CA TYR A 821 -17.14 22.05 9.24
C TYR A 821 -16.41 20.81 9.77
N PRO A 822 -16.66 20.40 11.03
CA PRO A 822 -16.00 19.24 11.63
C PRO A 822 -16.51 17.93 11.03
N VAL A 823 -15.61 16.95 10.94
CA VAL A 823 -15.87 15.63 10.32
C VAL A 823 -15.55 14.49 11.29
N ALA A 824 -15.99 13.28 10.91
CA ALA A 824 -15.73 12.06 11.66
C ALA A 824 -14.25 11.65 11.55
N LEU A 825 -13.76 10.88 12.53
CA LEU A 825 -12.39 10.37 12.52
C LEU A 825 -12.33 9.06 11.72
N GLU A 826 -12.26 9.21 10.40
CA GLU A 826 -12.12 8.14 9.40
C GLU A 826 -11.28 8.61 8.21
N ARG A 827 -10.57 7.69 7.53
CA ARG A 827 -9.62 8.08 6.47
C ARG A 827 -10.28 8.80 5.30
N SER A 828 -11.49 8.41 4.91
CA SER A 828 -12.29 9.03 3.83
C SER A 828 -12.62 10.50 4.11
N ALA A 829 -12.93 10.83 5.36
CA ALA A 829 -13.22 12.20 5.79
C ALA A 829 -11.95 13.04 5.96
N LEU A 830 -10.82 12.38 6.21
CA LEU A 830 -9.49 12.97 6.37
C LEU A 830 -8.65 12.86 5.09
N ALA A 831 -9.30 13.01 3.93
CA ALA A 831 -8.63 12.99 2.63
C ALA A 831 -7.63 14.16 2.50
N PRO A 832 -6.61 14.03 1.62
CA PRO A 832 -5.77 15.17 1.24
C PRO A 832 -6.62 16.40 0.88
N GLY A 833 -6.23 17.58 1.37
CA GLY A 833 -7.00 18.81 1.26
C GLY A 833 -7.95 19.10 2.44
N ALA A 834 -8.23 18.12 3.31
CA ALA A 834 -8.89 18.37 4.60
C ALA A 834 -8.02 19.30 5.47
N VAL A 835 -8.65 20.07 6.36
CA VAL A 835 -7.99 21.10 7.16
C VAL A 835 -7.94 20.67 8.62
N PHE A 836 -6.78 20.80 9.26
CA PHE A 836 -6.64 20.70 10.71
C PHE A 836 -6.40 22.08 11.29
N ALA A 837 -7.27 22.53 12.20
CA ALA A 837 -7.09 23.79 12.90
C ALA A 837 -6.77 23.51 14.37
N ASP A 838 -5.58 23.90 14.82
CA ASP A 838 -5.17 23.73 16.21
C ASP A 838 -5.87 24.77 17.12
N PRO A 839 -5.93 24.58 18.46
CA PRO A 839 -6.62 25.51 19.35
C PRO A 839 -5.98 26.90 19.41
N TYR A 840 -4.75 27.05 18.94
CA TYR A 840 -3.91 28.23 19.10
C TYR A 840 -3.68 29.03 17.81
N GLY A 841 -4.31 28.62 16.71
CA GLY A 841 -4.31 29.36 15.45
C GLY A 841 -3.34 28.85 14.39
N HIS A 842 -2.71 27.70 14.59
CA HIS A 842 -1.99 27.03 13.53
C HIS A 842 -2.95 26.19 12.70
N VAL A 843 -2.83 26.28 11.37
CA VAL A 843 -3.69 25.57 10.44
C VAL A 843 -2.82 24.76 9.49
N LEU A 844 -3.18 23.49 9.31
CA LEU A 844 -2.50 22.55 8.43
C LEU A 844 -3.50 21.98 7.42
N VAL A 845 -3.00 21.61 6.24
CA VAL A 845 -3.75 20.88 5.22
C VAL A 845 -3.27 19.44 5.20
N VAL A 846 -4.16 18.46 5.27
CA VAL A 846 -3.77 17.05 5.07
C VAL A 846 -3.16 16.90 3.69
N ALA A 847 -1.94 16.37 3.63
CA ALA A 847 -1.17 16.24 2.40
C ALA A 847 -1.22 14.80 1.86
N ALA A 848 -1.06 13.78 2.71
CA ALA A 848 -1.04 12.40 2.25
C ALA A 848 -1.28 11.39 3.40
N TRP A 849 -1.84 10.23 3.04
CA TRP A 849 -1.79 9.02 3.86
C TRP A 849 -0.68 8.11 3.34
N ILE A 850 0.25 7.74 4.22
CA ILE A 850 1.25 6.71 3.97
C ILE A 850 0.77 5.43 4.64
N PRO A 851 0.41 4.38 3.88
CA PRO A 851 0.01 3.11 4.45
C PRO A 851 1.12 2.51 5.32
N GLN A 852 0.72 1.77 6.35
CA GLN A 852 1.66 1.06 7.20
C GLN A 852 2.41 0.00 6.35
N PRO A 853 3.75 -0.04 6.35
CA PRO A 853 4.50 -1.15 5.74
C PRO A 853 4.48 -2.39 6.64
N ALA A 854 5.10 -3.50 6.23
CA ALA A 854 5.06 -4.77 6.98
C ALA A 854 5.85 -4.70 8.30
N ASP A 855 6.94 -3.94 8.31
CA ASP A 855 7.93 -3.85 9.39
C ASP A 855 8.12 -2.41 9.92
N GLY A 856 7.18 -1.51 9.62
CA GLY A 856 7.26 -0.09 10.00
C GLY A 856 5.91 0.54 10.30
N TYR A 857 5.87 1.87 10.33
CA TYR A 857 4.72 2.64 10.76
C TYR A 857 4.06 3.37 9.59
N GLY A 858 2.72 3.39 9.57
CA GLY A 858 1.97 4.27 8.68
C GLY A 858 2.11 5.73 9.11
N MET A 859 1.78 6.68 8.25
CA MET A 859 1.81 8.11 8.59
C MET A 859 0.62 8.86 8.00
N LEU A 860 0.14 9.85 8.74
CA LEU A 860 -0.65 10.94 8.19
C LEU A 860 0.28 12.16 8.06
N LEU A 861 0.34 12.75 6.87
CA LEU A 861 1.16 13.93 6.60
C LEU A 861 0.25 15.15 6.42
N GLY A 862 0.65 16.29 6.97
CA GLY A 862 0.08 17.60 6.69
C GLY A 862 1.10 18.55 6.07
N ALA A 863 0.62 19.58 5.40
CA ALA A 863 1.38 20.71 4.90
C ALA A 863 0.96 21.99 5.64
N GLU A 864 1.92 22.85 5.94
CA GLU A 864 1.72 24.16 6.56
C GLU A 864 2.54 25.21 5.84
N ALA A 865 2.12 26.46 5.90
CA ALA A 865 2.91 27.60 5.46
C ALA A 865 3.27 28.50 6.65
N GLN A 866 4.39 29.20 6.56
CA GLN A 866 4.88 30.10 7.59
C GLN A 866 4.67 31.56 7.18
N PRO A 867 4.71 32.53 8.11
CA PRO A 867 4.59 33.96 7.79
C PRO A 867 5.65 34.48 6.81
N ASP A 868 6.82 33.82 6.74
CA ASP A 868 7.88 34.12 5.77
C ASP A 868 7.60 33.56 4.36
N GLY A 869 6.47 32.89 4.18
CA GLY A 869 6.03 32.28 2.93
C GLY A 869 6.46 30.83 2.75
N THR A 870 7.39 30.32 3.57
CA THR A 870 7.90 28.96 3.40
C THR A 870 6.82 27.93 3.64
N VAL A 871 6.82 26.85 2.83
CA VAL A 871 5.84 25.77 2.92
C VAL A 871 6.57 24.50 3.35
N GLY A 872 6.05 23.79 4.35
CA GLY A 872 6.70 22.60 4.90
C GLY A 872 5.74 21.45 5.13
N ARG A 873 6.26 20.22 5.10
CA ARG A 873 5.52 19.00 5.45
C ARG A 873 5.74 18.61 6.91
N ARG A 874 4.70 18.08 7.56
CA ARG A 874 4.71 17.59 8.96
C ARG A 874 4.03 16.25 9.05
N ARG A 875 4.58 15.32 9.83
CA ARG A 875 3.83 14.13 10.24
C ARG A 875 2.83 14.46 11.34
N PHE A 876 1.74 13.70 11.38
CA PHE A 876 0.77 13.73 12.46
C PHE A 876 1.39 13.15 13.72
N TRP A 877 1.36 13.93 14.80
CA TRP A 877 1.64 13.53 16.17
C TRP A 877 1.32 14.71 17.10
N ARG A 878 1.29 14.46 18.42
CA ARG A 878 0.89 15.45 19.44
C ARG A 878 1.74 16.73 19.44
N GLY A 879 2.99 16.68 18.99
CA GLY A 879 3.86 17.87 18.91
C GLY A 879 3.56 18.83 17.75
N SER A 880 2.89 18.35 16.69
CA SER A 880 2.59 19.15 15.49
C SER A 880 1.09 19.39 15.29
N PHE A 881 0.23 18.47 15.74
CA PHE A 881 -1.22 18.53 15.60
C PHE A 881 -1.85 18.65 16.99
N LEU A 882 -1.90 19.87 17.53
CA LEU A 882 -2.46 20.11 18.86
C LEU A 882 -3.99 20.08 18.81
N PHE A 883 -4.59 19.31 19.71
CA PHE A 883 -6.03 19.17 19.84
C PHE A 883 -6.50 19.47 21.27
N ASP A 884 -7.62 20.21 21.37
CA ASP A 884 -8.36 20.45 22.60
C ASP A 884 -9.86 20.17 22.31
N PRO A 885 -10.51 19.23 23.03
CA PRO A 885 -11.92 18.95 22.84
C PRO A 885 -12.85 20.10 23.31
N ALA A 886 -12.34 21.10 24.04
CA ALA A 886 -13.16 22.20 24.54
C ALA A 886 -13.57 23.17 23.43
N THR A 887 -14.88 23.25 23.16
CA THR A 887 -15.45 24.03 22.05
C THR A 887 -15.89 25.44 22.41
N ARG A 888 -15.70 25.88 23.66
CA ARG A 888 -16.26 27.14 24.18
C ARG A 888 -15.65 28.39 23.57
N SER A 889 -14.37 28.34 23.23
CA SER A 889 -13.63 29.49 22.70
C SER A 889 -13.23 29.30 21.23
N VAL A 890 -12.95 28.07 20.83
CA VAL A 890 -12.56 27.69 19.46
C VAL A 890 -13.04 26.26 19.18
N GLY A 891 -13.30 25.92 17.92
CA GLY A 891 -13.48 24.54 17.47
C GLY A 891 -12.20 24.01 16.83
N ALA A 892 -11.33 23.35 17.59
CA ALA A 892 -10.09 22.75 17.08
C ALA A 892 -10.33 21.37 16.42
N GLY A 893 -9.39 20.88 15.62
CA GLY A 893 -9.42 19.54 15.03
C GLY A 893 -9.63 19.52 13.53
N PHE A 894 -9.99 18.34 13.00
CA PHE A 894 -10.13 18.08 11.57
C PHE A 894 -11.46 18.60 11.01
N LYS A 895 -11.38 19.18 9.82
CA LYS A 895 -12.49 19.86 9.14
C LYS A 895 -12.44 19.62 7.63
N ALA A 896 -13.61 19.54 7.03
CA ALA A 896 -13.79 19.59 5.58
C ALA A 896 -14.29 20.97 5.14
N TRP A 897 -14.11 21.26 3.85
CA TRP A 897 -14.65 22.45 3.20
C TRP A 897 -16.16 22.35 3.08
N ARG A 898 -16.88 23.38 3.52
CA ARG A 898 -18.31 23.47 3.28
C ARG A 898 -18.52 23.67 1.77
N PRO A 899 -19.19 22.73 1.07
CA PRO A 899 -19.29 22.78 -0.38
C PRO A 899 -20.06 24.03 -0.80
N ALA A 900 -19.46 24.76 -1.74
CA ALA A 900 -20.04 25.96 -2.33
C ALA A 900 -20.87 25.58 -3.55
N SER A 901 -22.06 26.18 -3.71
CA SER A 901 -22.91 25.98 -4.87
C SER A 901 -23.52 27.30 -5.33
N VAL A 902 -23.84 27.41 -6.61
CA VAL A 902 -24.52 28.60 -7.15
C VAL A 902 -26.02 28.42 -6.99
N ASP A 903 -26.65 29.27 -6.19
CA ASP A 903 -28.11 29.35 -6.13
C ASP A 903 -28.64 29.88 -7.45
N ARG A 904 -29.41 29.05 -8.16
CA ARG A 904 -29.96 29.39 -9.49
C ARG A 904 -30.98 30.54 -9.44
N ALA A 905 -31.64 30.78 -8.31
CA ALA A 905 -32.63 31.84 -8.17
C ALA A 905 -31.99 33.22 -7.98
N THR A 906 -30.95 33.28 -7.14
CA THR A 906 -30.28 34.55 -6.79
C THR A 906 -29.00 34.81 -7.59
N GLY A 907 -28.41 33.75 -8.16
CA GLY A 907 -27.09 33.79 -8.80
C GLY A 907 -25.94 34.05 -7.81
N LEU A 908 -26.19 33.94 -6.51
CA LEU A 908 -25.19 34.03 -5.45
C LEU A 908 -24.61 32.65 -5.14
N VAL A 909 -23.40 32.64 -4.58
CA VAL A 909 -22.82 31.41 -4.03
C VAL A 909 -23.32 31.21 -2.61
N VAL A 910 -23.86 30.01 -2.35
CA VAL A 910 -24.30 29.55 -1.03
C VAL A 910 -23.44 28.37 -0.58
N THR A 911 -23.51 28.02 0.69
CA THR A 911 -22.76 26.90 1.28
C THR A 911 -23.71 25.98 2.04
N ALA A 912 -23.55 24.65 1.88
CA ALA A 912 -24.44 23.64 2.48
C ALA A 912 -24.51 23.73 4.02
N GLY A 913 -25.67 23.47 4.62
CA GLY A 913 -25.83 23.45 6.10
C GLY A 913 -25.38 22.12 6.75
N ASN A 914 -25.17 22.10 8.07
CA ASN A 914 -24.75 20.90 8.80
C ASN A 914 -25.75 19.74 8.68
N ALA A 915 -27.06 20.05 8.65
CA ALA A 915 -28.11 19.04 8.47
C ALA A 915 -28.06 18.37 7.09
N GLU A 916 -27.75 19.13 6.04
CA GLU A 916 -27.56 18.62 4.68
C GLU A 916 -26.31 17.73 4.59
N LEU A 917 -25.21 18.18 5.21
CA LEU A 917 -23.94 17.46 5.22
C LEU A 917 -23.99 16.15 6.01
N THR A 918 -24.79 16.07 7.08
CA THR A 918 -24.90 14.84 7.89
C THR A 918 -25.40 13.64 7.08
N GLY A 919 -26.25 13.87 6.07
CA GLY A 919 -26.79 12.83 5.19
C GLY A 919 -26.24 12.86 3.76
N SER A 920 -25.17 13.63 3.52
CA SER A 920 -24.61 13.78 2.17
C SER A 920 -23.92 12.50 1.73
N ALA A 921 -24.15 12.12 0.47
CA ALA A 921 -23.37 11.09 -0.18
C ALA A 921 -22.07 11.67 -0.77
N ASP A 922 -22.09 12.93 -1.22
CA ASP A 922 -21.00 13.50 -2.04
C ASP A 922 -19.89 14.15 -1.21
N HIS A 923 -20.17 14.44 0.06
CA HIS A 923 -19.24 15.11 0.96
C HIS A 923 -19.10 14.34 2.28
N PRO A 924 -17.96 14.48 2.99
CA PRO A 924 -17.79 13.92 4.33
C PRO A 924 -18.93 14.35 5.26
N ALA A 925 -19.46 13.40 6.02
CA ALA A 925 -20.57 13.71 6.92
C ALA A 925 -20.14 14.70 8.01
N TYR A 926 -21.01 15.68 8.30
CA TYR A 926 -20.85 16.52 9.49
C TYR A 926 -20.81 15.66 10.74
N SER A 927 -19.79 15.87 11.59
CA SER A 927 -19.67 15.12 12.84
C SER A 927 -18.93 15.92 13.91
N GLU A 928 -19.50 15.89 15.12
CA GLU A 928 -18.84 16.40 16.33
C GLU A 928 -18.12 15.29 17.11
N GLU A 929 -17.94 14.09 16.53
CA GLU A 929 -17.32 12.94 17.19
C GLU A 929 -15.99 13.27 17.86
N GLN A 930 -15.11 14.01 17.18
CA GLN A 930 -13.78 14.36 17.70
C GLN A 930 -13.81 15.13 19.02
N TYR A 931 -14.91 15.83 19.34
CA TYR A 931 -15.07 16.58 20.59
C TYR A 931 -15.65 15.74 21.74
N ARG A 932 -16.04 14.48 21.47
CA ARG A 932 -16.58 13.56 22.46
C ARG A 932 -15.44 12.80 23.15
N GLY A 933 -14.94 13.32 24.25
CA GLY A 933 -13.93 12.64 25.07
C GLY A 933 -12.77 13.53 25.48
N SER A 934 -11.64 12.91 25.83
CA SER A 934 -10.38 13.60 26.14
C SER A 934 -9.52 13.78 24.89
N ALA A 935 -8.52 14.66 24.99
CA ALA A 935 -7.50 14.79 23.94
C ALA A 935 -6.75 13.46 23.72
N GLU A 936 -6.51 12.69 24.78
CA GLU A 936 -5.87 11.37 24.72
C GLU A 936 -6.69 10.40 23.84
N ALA A 937 -8.02 10.35 24.01
CA ALA A 937 -8.88 9.49 23.21
C ALA A 937 -8.85 9.87 21.72
N PHE A 938 -8.73 11.17 21.40
CA PHE A 938 -8.55 11.65 20.03
C PHE A 938 -7.25 11.12 19.40
N TYR A 939 -6.11 11.24 20.10
CA TYR A 939 -4.83 10.74 19.58
C TYR A 939 -4.83 9.21 19.47
N ASP A 940 -5.41 8.49 20.43
CA ASP A 940 -5.52 7.03 20.36
C ASP A 940 -6.34 6.58 19.15
N ARG A 941 -7.45 7.28 18.84
CA ARG A 941 -8.25 7.04 17.65
C ARG A 941 -7.47 7.32 16.37
N MET A 942 -6.75 8.43 16.30
CA MET A 942 -5.94 8.78 15.13
C MET A 942 -4.80 7.79 14.90
N GLU A 943 -4.11 7.37 15.95
CA GLU A 943 -3.06 6.38 15.84
C GLU A 943 -3.60 5.01 15.41
N ALA A 944 -4.82 4.61 15.82
CA ALA A 944 -5.46 3.40 15.30
C ALA A 944 -5.81 3.51 13.80
N LEU A 945 -6.18 4.70 13.32
CA LEU A 945 -6.39 4.93 11.88
C LEU A 945 -5.08 4.89 11.10
N ILE A 946 -3.99 5.43 11.65
CA ILE A 946 -2.67 5.46 11.02
C ILE A 946 -2.01 4.08 11.05
N GLN A 947 -2.16 3.35 12.16
CA GLN A 947 -1.65 1.99 12.39
C GLN A 947 -2.81 0.98 12.44
N PRO A 948 -3.39 0.62 11.28
CA PRO A 948 -4.52 -0.30 11.22
C PRO A 948 -4.16 -1.73 11.68
N ARG A 949 -2.87 -2.08 11.67
CA ARG A 949 -2.37 -3.34 12.24
C ARG A 949 -1.49 -3.09 13.45
N PRO A 950 -1.46 -4.03 14.41
CA PRO A 950 -0.63 -3.86 15.58
C PRO A 950 0.86 -3.81 15.23
N LEU A 951 1.57 -2.87 15.86
CA LEU A 951 3.00 -2.64 15.68
C LEU A 951 3.77 -3.20 16.87
N ALA A 952 4.97 -3.72 16.64
CA ALA A 952 5.85 -4.13 17.73
C ALA A 952 6.15 -2.92 18.65
N PRO A 953 5.95 -3.03 19.97
CA PRO A 953 6.10 -1.91 20.91
C PRO A 953 7.46 -1.18 20.78
N ALA A 954 8.55 -1.94 20.63
CA ALA A 954 9.89 -1.39 20.49
C ALA A 954 10.04 -0.54 19.21
N ARG A 955 9.41 -0.93 18.09
CA ARG A 955 9.44 -0.16 16.84
C ARG A 955 8.63 1.13 16.95
N ALA A 956 7.49 1.07 17.63
CA ALA A 956 6.68 2.25 17.91
C ALA A 956 7.43 3.27 18.78
N LEU A 957 8.20 2.79 19.78
CA LEU A 957 9.06 3.64 20.60
C LEU A 957 10.14 4.35 19.77
N GLU A 958 10.83 3.65 18.87
CA GLU A 958 11.81 4.26 17.97
C GLU A 958 11.18 5.38 17.13
N ALA A 959 9.98 5.16 16.56
CA ALA A 959 9.29 6.18 15.77
C ALA A 959 8.93 7.45 16.59
N VAL A 960 8.54 7.29 17.86
CA VAL A 960 8.27 8.41 18.78
C VAL A 960 9.55 9.12 19.23
N LEU A 961 10.69 8.43 19.25
CA LEU A 961 11.99 9.06 19.52
C LEU A 961 12.51 9.84 18.31
N ASP A 962 12.38 9.28 17.11
CA ASP A 962 12.62 10.00 15.86
C ASP A 962 11.71 11.24 15.79
N ALA A 963 10.45 11.09 16.25
CA ALA A 963 9.55 12.12 16.82
C ALA A 963 10.21 13.42 17.28
N LEU A 964 10.85 13.22 18.43
CA LEU A 964 11.44 14.24 19.26
C LEU A 964 12.73 14.76 18.65
N GLU A 965 13.54 13.89 18.05
CA GLU A 965 14.79 14.27 17.40
C GLU A 965 14.55 15.30 16.30
N GLU A 966 13.61 15.05 15.41
CA GLU A 966 13.22 15.99 14.37
C GLU A 966 12.76 17.35 14.94
N ALA A 967 11.96 17.33 16.01
CA ALA A 967 11.50 18.56 16.67
C ALA A 967 12.67 19.38 17.26
N VAL A 968 13.66 18.70 17.84
CA VAL A 968 14.88 19.28 18.40
C VAL A 968 15.79 19.83 17.29
N VAL A 969 16.05 19.05 16.24
CA VAL A 969 16.87 19.47 15.09
C VAL A 969 16.29 20.71 14.44
N ARG A 970 14.97 20.76 14.24
CA ARG A 970 14.32 21.97 13.77
C ARG A 970 14.62 23.13 14.71
N ARG A 971 14.50 22.95 16.03
CA ARG A 971 14.72 24.04 17.00
C ARG A 971 16.13 24.62 16.90
N VAL A 972 17.14 23.80 16.57
CA VAL A 972 18.50 24.30 16.25
C VAL A 972 18.44 25.38 15.18
N VAL A 973 17.74 25.11 14.06
CA VAL A 973 17.59 26.07 12.96
C VAL A 973 16.93 27.38 13.42
N SER A 974 15.86 27.31 14.22
CA SER A 974 15.17 28.52 14.71
C SER A 974 16.04 29.36 15.63
N VAL A 975 16.80 28.71 16.53
CA VAL A 975 17.71 29.42 17.43
C VAL A 975 18.85 30.04 16.64
N ASP A 976 19.43 29.32 15.68
CA ASP A 976 20.50 29.79 14.81
C ASP A 976 20.07 30.99 13.94
N ASN A 977 18.82 31.01 13.47
CA ASN A 977 18.25 32.16 12.77
C ASN A 977 18.20 33.40 13.66
N GLY A 978 17.76 33.27 14.91
CA GLY A 978 17.79 34.36 15.88
C GLY A 978 19.21 34.85 16.19
N GLU A 979 20.17 33.93 16.37
CA GLU A 979 21.58 34.31 16.59
C GLU A 979 22.20 35.00 15.37
N ARG A 980 21.81 34.61 14.15
CA ARG A 980 22.23 35.30 12.92
C ARG A 980 21.73 36.74 12.92
N TRP A 981 20.45 36.95 13.21
CA TRP A 981 19.87 38.29 13.27
C TRP A 981 20.56 39.16 14.32
N VAL A 982 20.84 38.62 15.51
CA VAL A 982 21.55 39.36 16.58
C VAL A 982 22.95 39.79 16.15
N ARG A 983 23.69 38.93 15.44
CA ARG A 983 25.01 39.29 14.88
C ARG A 983 24.92 40.41 13.86
N GLU A 984 23.86 40.43 13.06
CA GLU A 984 23.60 41.48 12.06
C GLU A 984 23.09 42.79 12.70
N HIS A 985 22.51 42.72 13.91
CA HIS A 985 21.91 43.86 14.63
C HIS A 985 22.49 44.02 16.06
N PRO A 986 23.79 44.28 16.20
CA PRO A 986 24.45 44.30 17.51
C PRO A 986 23.89 45.41 18.41
N GLY A 987 23.56 45.04 19.66
CA GLY A 987 23.07 45.96 20.69
C GLY A 987 21.58 46.32 20.60
N VAL A 988 20.86 45.80 19.60
CA VAL A 988 19.41 45.95 19.50
C VAL A 988 18.73 44.94 20.41
N VAL A 989 17.82 45.41 21.27
CA VAL A 989 16.98 44.56 22.11
C VAL A 989 15.63 44.38 21.43
N ILE A 990 15.27 43.13 21.14
CA ILE A 990 13.93 42.81 20.65
C ILE A 990 12.95 42.98 21.81
N ALA A 991 11.94 43.85 21.67
CA ALA A 991 10.94 44.05 22.70
C ALA A 991 10.10 42.77 22.89
N MET A 992 9.95 42.31 24.13
CA MET A 992 9.06 41.20 24.47
C MET A 992 7.61 41.71 24.57
N PRO A 993 6.66 41.10 23.86
CA PRO A 993 5.24 41.40 23.98
C PRO A 993 4.68 41.11 25.39
N GLU A 994 3.46 41.58 25.65
CA GLU A 994 2.74 41.37 26.92
C GLU A 994 1.60 40.37 26.78
N GLY A 995 1.39 39.59 27.84
CA GLY A 995 0.28 38.64 27.94
C GLY A 995 0.31 37.56 26.85
N HIS A 996 -0.86 37.29 26.28
CA HIS A 996 -1.02 36.31 25.20
C HIS A 996 -0.30 36.70 23.90
N ALA A 997 0.01 37.99 23.70
CA ALA A 997 0.62 38.49 22.47
C ALA A 997 1.99 37.85 22.21
N VAL A 998 2.68 37.34 23.24
CA VAL A 998 3.94 36.59 23.10
C VAL A 998 3.85 35.43 22.09
N PHE A 999 2.65 34.92 21.81
CA PHE A 999 2.39 33.84 20.85
C PHE A 999 1.80 34.30 19.50
N GLU A 1000 1.59 35.59 19.28
CA GLU A 1000 0.75 36.10 18.18
C GLU A 1000 1.26 37.39 17.52
N THR A 1001 2.43 37.87 17.90
CA THR A 1001 2.97 39.14 17.40
C THR A 1001 3.48 39.05 15.97
N GLU A 1002 3.75 40.21 15.39
CA GLU A 1002 4.46 40.35 14.11
C GLU A 1002 5.84 40.98 14.34
N GLY A 1003 6.73 40.82 13.36
CA GLY A 1003 8.07 41.42 13.37
C GLY A 1003 9.11 40.62 14.17
N PRO A 1004 10.22 41.25 14.60
CA PRO A 1004 11.40 40.51 15.07
C PRO A 1004 11.18 39.56 16.26
N TRP A 1005 10.16 39.79 17.09
CA TRP A 1005 9.83 38.81 18.14
C TRP A 1005 9.29 37.51 17.54
N GLU A 1006 8.34 37.60 16.60
CA GLU A 1006 7.75 36.42 15.94
C GLU A 1006 8.81 35.66 15.13
N ASP A 1007 9.68 36.38 14.43
CA ASP A 1007 10.67 35.78 13.53
C ASP A 1007 11.79 35.03 14.28
N TYR A 1008 12.17 35.48 15.48
CA TYR A 1008 13.40 35.02 16.15
C TYR A 1008 13.19 34.45 17.56
N ALA A 1009 12.10 34.78 18.24
CA ALA A 1009 11.70 34.10 19.48
C ALA A 1009 11.10 32.72 19.15
N THR A 1010 11.02 31.83 20.15
CA THR A 1010 10.46 30.49 19.95
C THR A 1010 9.34 30.06 20.93
N PRO A 1011 8.52 30.95 21.52
CA PRO A 1011 7.57 30.56 22.58
C PRO A 1011 6.57 29.48 22.14
N SER A 1012 5.95 29.66 20.97
CA SER A 1012 5.03 28.67 20.38
C SER A 1012 5.68 27.29 20.17
N ARG A 1013 6.96 27.30 19.83
CA ARG A 1013 7.72 26.11 19.44
C ARG A 1013 8.32 25.40 20.64
N ASP A 1014 8.80 26.14 21.63
CA ASP A 1014 9.26 25.62 22.91
C ASP A 1014 8.10 24.97 23.66
N LEU A 1015 6.90 25.58 23.63
CA LEU A 1015 5.69 24.96 24.17
C LEU A 1015 5.39 23.60 23.50
N ARG A 1016 5.49 23.53 22.16
CA ARG A 1016 5.30 22.27 21.40
C ARG A 1016 6.40 21.24 21.69
N LEU A 1017 7.65 21.66 21.85
CA LEU A 1017 8.76 20.79 22.24
C LEU A 1017 8.52 20.19 23.64
N LEU A 1018 8.02 20.98 24.58
CA LEU A 1018 7.68 20.49 25.92
C LEU A 1018 6.53 19.47 25.87
N ILE A 1019 5.50 19.69 25.04
CA ILE A 1019 4.42 18.73 24.80
C ILE A 1019 4.96 17.44 24.16
N ALA A 1020 5.91 17.56 23.22
CA ALA A 1020 6.57 16.42 22.61
C ALA A 1020 7.36 15.58 23.61
N ILE A 1021 8.10 16.22 24.52
CA ILE A 1021 8.82 15.55 25.60
C ILE A 1021 7.83 14.76 26.48
N ASP A 1022 6.72 15.38 26.89
CA ASP A 1022 5.72 14.69 27.71
C ASP A 1022 5.09 13.48 26.98
N ALA A 1023 4.86 13.60 25.67
CA ALA A 1023 4.33 12.51 24.85
C ALA A 1023 5.31 11.32 24.76
N VAL A 1024 6.60 11.59 24.57
CA VAL A 1024 7.66 10.57 24.52
C VAL A 1024 7.82 9.87 25.87
N LEU A 1025 7.82 10.65 26.96
CA LEU A 1025 7.94 10.11 28.32
C LEU A 1025 6.74 9.26 28.73
N GLY A 1026 5.54 9.59 28.26
CA GLY A 1026 4.31 8.84 28.56
C GLY A 1026 4.00 7.70 27.59
N PHE A 1027 4.87 7.45 26.59
CA PHE A 1027 4.65 6.41 25.58
C PHE A 1027 4.55 5.00 26.19
N PRO A 1028 5.44 4.55 27.10
CA PRO A 1028 5.34 3.24 27.72
C PRO A 1028 3.99 3.03 28.43
N GLU A 1029 3.51 4.01 29.19
CA GLU A 1029 2.20 3.94 29.85
C GLU A 1029 1.05 3.92 28.82
N GLY A 1030 1.23 4.54 27.66
CA GLY A 1030 0.30 4.45 26.52
C GLY A 1030 0.15 3.02 26.01
N VAL A 1031 1.26 2.29 25.85
CA VAL A 1031 1.24 0.86 25.48
C VAL A 1031 0.49 0.04 26.52
N GLY A 1032 0.74 0.29 27.81
CA GLY A 1032 0.04 -0.41 28.90
C GLY A 1032 -1.47 -0.15 28.95
N ARG A 1033 -1.95 1.02 28.48
CA ARG A 1033 -3.39 1.33 28.42
C ARG A 1033 -4.12 0.68 27.25
N ALA A 1034 -3.43 0.36 26.16
CA ALA A 1034 -4.00 -0.21 24.95
C ALA A 1034 -3.10 -1.33 24.37
N PRO A 1035 -2.84 -2.40 25.14
CA PRO A 1035 -1.90 -3.46 24.76
C PRO A 1035 -2.26 -4.18 23.46
N GLU A 1036 -3.56 -4.30 23.16
CA GLU A 1036 -4.08 -4.92 21.94
C GLU A 1036 -3.60 -4.20 20.66
N ARG A 1037 -3.36 -2.89 20.72
CA ARG A 1037 -2.82 -2.10 19.60
C ARG A 1037 -1.37 -2.44 19.26
N TYR A 1038 -0.69 -3.12 20.17
CA TYR A 1038 0.67 -3.59 19.98
C TYR A 1038 0.74 -5.13 19.89
N GLY A 1039 -0.43 -5.77 19.79
CA GLY A 1039 -0.55 -7.22 19.64
C GLY A 1039 -0.19 -7.98 20.90
N LEU A 1040 -0.30 -7.34 22.07
CA LEU A 1040 -0.01 -7.90 23.38
C LEU A 1040 -1.31 -8.35 24.06
N ALA A 1041 -1.24 -9.43 24.83
CA ALA A 1041 -2.28 -9.75 25.80
C ALA A 1041 -2.19 -8.81 27.02
N ALA A 1042 -3.31 -8.67 27.74
CA ALA A 1042 -3.38 -7.74 28.87
C ALA A 1042 -2.42 -8.09 30.02
N ASP A 1043 -2.10 -9.38 30.19
CA ASP A 1043 -1.16 -9.90 31.19
C ASP A 1043 0.31 -9.76 30.79
N GLU A 1044 0.62 -9.66 29.49
CA GLU A 1044 1.98 -9.41 28.97
C GLU A 1044 2.38 -7.93 29.07
N ALA A 1045 1.40 -7.03 29.06
CA ALA A 1045 1.60 -5.58 28.95
C ALA A 1045 2.56 -5.02 30.00
N ALA A 1046 2.44 -5.46 31.26
CA ALA A 1046 3.25 -4.92 32.36
C ALA A 1046 4.75 -5.18 32.18
N GLY A 1047 5.14 -6.37 31.70
CA GLY A 1047 6.54 -6.70 31.42
C GLY A 1047 7.11 -5.85 30.28
N VAL A 1048 6.35 -5.73 29.19
CA VAL A 1048 6.73 -4.93 28.03
C VAL A 1048 6.87 -3.45 28.37
N VAL A 1049 6.02 -2.90 29.24
CA VAL A 1049 6.12 -1.50 29.68
C VAL A 1049 7.47 -1.22 30.35
N GLU A 1050 7.99 -2.13 31.18
CA GLU A 1050 9.31 -1.95 31.80
C GLU A 1050 10.45 -2.03 30.78
N GLU A 1051 10.36 -2.95 29.80
CA GLU A 1051 11.31 -3.03 28.69
C GLU A 1051 11.32 -1.74 27.86
N LEU A 1052 10.14 -1.18 27.59
CA LEU A 1052 10.01 0.10 26.87
C LEU A 1052 10.59 1.27 27.64
N ARG A 1053 10.48 1.30 28.98
CA ARG A 1053 11.15 2.33 29.80
C ARG A 1053 12.67 2.24 29.69
N ALA A 1054 13.22 1.02 29.73
CA ALA A 1054 14.65 0.82 29.55
C ALA A 1054 15.10 1.21 28.12
N GLY A 1055 14.32 0.83 27.11
CA GLY A 1055 14.55 1.22 25.71
C GLY A 1055 14.48 2.73 25.51
N LEU A 1056 13.52 3.40 26.15
CA LEU A 1056 13.34 4.84 26.09
C LEU A 1056 14.57 5.57 26.63
N GLU A 1057 15.04 5.15 27.80
CA GLU A 1057 16.25 5.71 28.41
C GLU A 1057 17.49 5.51 27.52
N ALA A 1058 17.66 4.32 26.96
CA ALA A 1058 18.76 4.03 26.03
C ALA A 1058 18.66 4.89 24.76
N GLY A 1059 17.45 5.01 24.19
CA GLY A 1059 17.19 5.76 22.96
C GLY A 1059 17.40 7.27 23.13
N LEU A 1060 16.97 7.85 24.25
CA LEU A 1060 17.21 9.27 24.57
C LEU A 1060 18.70 9.58 24.78
N ALA A 1061 19.46 8.65 25.37
CA ALA A 1061 20.90 8.80 25.57
C ALA A 1061 21.72 8.59 24.29
N GLY A 1062 21.24 7.74 23.39
CA GLY A 1062 21.92 7.36 22.16
C GLY A 1062 21.80 8.40 21.05
N ARG A 1063 20.68 9.12 20.98
CA ARG A 1063 20.42 10.14 19.94
C ARG A 1063 21.06 11.48 20.30
N ARG A 1064 21.81 12.06 19.35
CA ARG A 1064 22.64 13.24 19.57
C ARG A 1064 22.42 14.28 18.49
N PHE A 1065 22.49 15.54 18.89
CA PHE A 1065 22.51 16.68 18.00
C PHE A 1065 23.57 17.68 18.43
N SER A 1066 23.85 18.67 17.59
CA SER A 1066 24.76 19.75 17.94
C SER A 1066 24.16 21.10 17.61
N TYR A 1067 24.56 22.11 18.37
CA TYR A 1067 24.31 23.51 18.06
C TYR A 1067 25.61 24.31 18.15
N VAL A 1068 25.66 25.48 17.51
CA VAL A 1068 26.80 26.41 17.57
C VAL A 1068 26.53 27.40 18.69
N GLY A 1069 27.42 27.45 19.68
CA GLY A 1069 27.20 28.35 20.79
C GLY A 1069 27.78 29.76 20.62
N THR A 1070 27.64 30.60 21.63
CA THR A 1070 27.97 32.04 21.59
C THR A 1070 29.44 32.30 21.26
N ASP A 1071 30.33 31.44 21.74
CA ASP A 1071 31.79 31.47 21.48
C ASP A 1071 32.18 30.84 20.12
N GLY A 1072 31.20 30.43 19.31
CA GLY A 1072 31.41 29.74 18.04
C GLY A 1072 31.80 28.26 18.17
N ALA A 1073 31.91 27.73 19.39
CA ALA A 1073 32.20 26.32 19.60
C ALA A 1073 30.96 25.47 19.31
N ARG A 1074 31.18 24.31 18.67
CA ARG A 1074 30.14 23.30 18.47
C ARG A 1074 29.91 22.55 19.78
N ARG A 1075 28.69 22.58 20.31
CA ARG A 1075 28.27 21.88 21.52
C ARG A 1075 27.41 20.69 21.12
N GLU A 1076 27.69 19.51 21.68
CA GLU A 1076 26.94 18.27 21.44
C GLU A 1076 26.05 17.98 22.65
N LEU A 1077 24.77 17.68 22.40
CA LEU A 1077 23.78 17.30 23.40
C LEU A 1077 23.07 16.02 22.95
N THR A 1078 22.55 15.26 23.91
CA THR A 1078 21.64 14.14 23.69
C THR A 1078 20.18 14.58 23.81
N LEU A 1079 19.24 13.74 23.36
CA LEU A 1079 17.83 13.99 23.67
C LEU A 1079 17.53 13.89 25.17
N ARG A 1080 18.26 13.05 25.91
CA ARG A 1080 18.18 13.00 27.38
C ARG A 1080 18.50 14.37 27.99
N ASP A 1081 19.56 15.04 27.53
CA ASP A 1081 19.91 16.38 28.03
C ASP A 1081 18.75 17.37 27.83
N VAL A 1082 18.07 17.32 26.68
CA VAL A 1082 16.89 18.17 26.40
C VAL A 1082 15.74 17.87 27.37
N VAL A 1083 15.47 16.59 27.62
CA VAL A 1083 14.42 16.12 28.55
C VAL A 1083 14.71 16.54 29.99
N GLU A 1084 15.96 16.41 30.44
CA GLU A 1084 16.40 16.85 31.77
C GLU A 1084 16.31 18.37 31.93
N ARG A 1085 16.55 19.11 30.86
CA ARG A 1085 16.47 20.59 30.81
C ARG A 1085 15.05 21.13 30.64
N ARG A 1086 14.01 20.28 30.61
CA ARG A 1086 12.60 20.70 30.36
C ARG A 1086 12.16 21.90 31.20
N ALA A 1087 12.55 21.96 32.48
CA ALA A 1087 12.15 23.05 33.36
C ALA A 1087 12.79 24.37 32.95
N ALA A 1088 14.04 24.37 32.47
CA ALA A 1088 14.70 25.56 31.95
C ALA A 1088 14.09 26.01 30.61
N LEU A 1089 13.70 25.05 29.76
CA LEU A 1089 13.03 25.31 28.48
C LEU A 1089 11.67 26.01 28.61
N GLU A 1090 11.03 25.97 29.78
CA GLU A 1090 9.79 26.73 30.07
C GLU A 1090 9.98 28.26 29.95
N ALA A 1091 11.21 28.77 29.94
CA ALA A 1091 11.54 30.20 29.84
C ALA A 1091 12.75 30.46 28.92
N ALA A 1092 13.06 29.57 27.98
CA ALA A 1092 14.27 29.62 27.13
C ALA A 1092 14.05 30.16 25.71
N TYR A 1093 12.91 30.80 25.45
CA TYR A 1093 12.47 31.16 24.11
C TYR A 1093 12.85 32.59 23.66
N ASN A 1094 13.43 33.40 24.55
CA ASN A 1094 13.70 34.81 24.28
C ASN A 1094 14.97 35.00 23.41
N PRO A 1095 14.88 35.70 22.26
CA PRO A 1095 15.99 35.87 21.34
C PRO A 1095 17.09 36.80 21.88
N ASN A 1096 16.82 37.56 22.95
CA ASN A 1096 17.81 38.40 23.60
C ASN A 1096 18.72 37.64 24.58
N ASP A 1097 18.37 36.40 24.95
CA ASP A 1097 19.28 35.52 25.68
C ASP A 1097 20.29 34.87 24.74
N CYS A 1098 21.50 34.58 25.25
CA CYS A 1098 22.49 33.77 24.55
C CYS A 1098 21.94 32.37 24.22
N VAL A 1099 22.49 31.75 23.19
CA VAL A 1099 22.11 30.40 22.73
C VAL A 1099 22.21 29.34 23.83
N GLU A 1100 23.16 29.44 24.77
CA GLU A 1100 23.27 28.50 25.90
C GLU A 1100 22.07 28.57 26.85
N VAL A 1101 21.60 29.78 27.18
CA VAL A 1101 20.37 29.97 27.98
C VAL A 1101 19.16 29.50 27.19
N ARG A 1102 19.13 29.75 25.88
CA ARG A 1102 18.07 29.25 24.99
C ARG A 1102 18.06 27.72 24.85
N TRP A 1103 19.13 27.03 25.21
CA TRP A 1103 19.19 25.56 25.31
C TRP A 1103 19.18 25.06 26.76
N GLY A 1104 18.83 25.92 27.72
CA GLY A 1104 18.68 25.55 29.12
C GLY A 1104 19.96 25.05 29.77
N ALA A 1105 21.12 25.57 29.36
CA ALA A 1105 22.42 25.20 29.94
C ALA A 1105 22.38 25.34 31.47
N PRO A 1106 22.77 24.30 32.24
CA PRO A 1106 22.73 24.35 33.70
C PRO A 1106 23.57 25.51 34.25
N GLU A 1107 23.03 26.21 35.25
CA GLU A 1107 23.71 27.33 35.88
C GLU A 1107 25.06 26.89 36.49
N GLY A 1108 26.12 27.67 36.28
CA GLY A 1108 27.47 27.34 36.73
C GLY A 1108 28.22 26.29 35.87
N SER A 1109 27.61 25.76 34.81
CA SER A 1109 28.30 24.86 33.86
C SER A 1109 29.29 25.60 32.96
N ALA A 1110 30.26 24.87 32.40
CA ALA A 1110 31.17 25.40 31.38
C ALA A 1110 30.44 25.85 30.10
N GLU A 1111 29.29 25.22 29.80
CA GLU A 1111 28.37 25.65 28.75
C GLU A 1111 27.82 27.04 29.08
N ALA A 1112 27.17 27.21 30.23
CA ALA A 1112 26.59 28.49 30.65
C ALA A 1112 27.65 29.61 30.79
N ALA A 1113 28.92 29.29 31.10
CA ALA A 1113 30.00 30.26 31.19
C ALA A 1113 30.34 30.96 29.86
N ALA A 1114 30.00 30.36 28.71
CA ALA A 1114 30.17 30.99 27.40
C ALA A 1114 29.10 32.05 27.08
N CYS A 1115 28.03 32.10 27.87
CA CYS A 1115 26.94 33.04 27.69
C CYS A 1115 27.37 34.48 28.00
N GLY A 1116 27.60 35.28 26.96
CA GLY A 1116 27.93 36.70 27.10
C GLY A 1116 26.72 37.65 27.13
N ARG A 1117 25.49 37.13 26.96
CA ARG A 1117 24.30 37.92 26.64
C ARG A 1117 23.06 37.38 27.36
N ARG A 1118 22.28 38.26 27.98
CA ARG A 1118 21.03 37.92 28.67
C ARG A 1118 19.92 38.88 28.26
N ALA A 1119 18.68 38.37 28.26
CA ALA A 1119 17.51 39.22 28.10
C ALA A 1119 17.44 40.28 29.22
N PRO A 1120 16.89 41.47 28.94
CA PRO A 1120 16.68 42.50 29.95
C PRO A 1120 15.92 41.97 31.17
N GLU A 1121 16.23 42.50 32.36
CA GLU A 1121 15.66 42.02 33.62
C GLU A 1121 14.12 41.99 33.60
N GLU A 1122 13.48 43.02 33.05
CA GLU A 1122 12.04 43.10 32.89
C GLU A 1122 11.46 41.94 32.07
N GLN A 1123 12.10 41.59 30.94
CA GLN A 1123 11.66 40.48 30.10
C GLN A 1123 11.86 39.14 30.82
N ARG A 1124 12.92 38.98 31.61
CA ARG A 1124 13.15 37.75 32.40
C ARG A 1124 12.10 37.56 33.49
N LEU A 1125 11.75 38.64 34.22
CA LEU A 1125 10.70 38.60 35.23
C LEU A 1125 9.36 38.21 34.60
N ARG A 1126 9.06 38.77 33.42
CA ARG A 1126 7.86 38.44 32.65
C ARG A 1126 7.85 36.99 32.15
N MET A 1127 8.99 36.47 31.68
CA MET A 1127 9.09 35.04 31.34
C MET A 1127 8.86 34.13 32.55
N GLU A 1128 9.35 34.49 33.74
CA GLU A 1128 9.09 33.70 34.96
C GLU A 1128 7.61 33.73 35.34
N GLU A 1129 6.91 34.85 35.16
CA GLU A 1129 5.46 34.93 35.31
C GLU A 1129 4.74 34.00 34.31
N TYR A 1130 5.18 33.99 33.05
CA TYR A 1130 4.56 33.21 31.97
C TYR A 1130 4.91 31.73 32.00
N ARG A 1131 5.91 31.35 32.80
CA ARG A 1131 6.38 29.96 32.97
C ARG A 1131 5.26 29.00 33.34
N ALA A 1132 4.23 29.47 34.07
CA ALA A 1132 3.06 28.66 34.41
C ALA A 1132 2.31 28.13 33.18
N TRP A 1133 2.26 28.90 32.09
CA TRP A 1133 1.62 28.49 30.83
C TRP A 1133 2.40 27.35 30.16
N PHE A 1134 3.73 27.48 30.13
CA PHE A 1134 4.61 26.45 29.62
C PHE A 1134 4.57 25.20 30.47
N ARG A 1135 4.60 25.32 31.79
CA ARG A 1135 4.46 24.20 32.72
C ARG A 1135 3.14 23.45 32.55
N ALA A 1136 2.04 24.18 32.36
CA ALA A 1136 0.71 23.61 32.13
C ALA A 1136 0.49 23.13 30.68
N ARG A 1137 1.48 23.31 29.79
CA ARG A 1137 1.38 23.01 28.35
C ARG A 1137 0.21 23.70 27.66
N LYS A 1138 -0.16 24.91 28.12
CA LYS A 1138 -1.37 25.60 27.69
C LYS A 1138 -1.09 27.07 27.45
N ARG A 1139 -1.43 27.58 26.26
CA ARG A 1139 -1.36 29.02 25.99
C ARG A 1139 -2.40 29.78 26.82
N PRO A 1140 -2.10 31.02 27.25
CA PRO A 1140 -3.09 31.87 27.87
C PRO A 1140 -4.22 32.21 26.88
N PRO A 1141 -5.44 32.43 27.37
CA PRO A 1141 -6.53 32.94 26.55
C PRO A 1141 -6.29 34.40 26.09
N ARG A 1142 -6.96 34.78 25.00
CA ARG A 1142 -7.03 36.16 24.50
C ARG A 1142 -7.97 37.02 25.32
#